data_AF-A0A1M7TR38-F1
#
_entry.id   AF-A0A1M7TR38-F1
#
_cell.length_a   1.000
_cell.length_b   1.000
_cell.length_c   1.000
_cell.angle_alpha   90.00
_cell.angle_beta   90.00
_cell.angle_gamma   90.00
#
_symmetry.space_group_name_H-M   'P 1'
#
loop_
_entity.id
_entity.type
_entity.pdbx_description
1 polymer ?
#
loop_
_entity_poly.entity_id
_entity_poly.type
_entity_poly.pdbx_seq_one_letter_code
_entity_poly.pdbx_strand_id
1 'polypeptide(L)'
;MVMKQRELPSEFGRRCSHCGFAIQPAANFCGGCGRSRTLSSATDQNALTFLQSKVPPELAERILHSGGAMSGERKHVTVLFADVRGSTALIDKLDPEEALEVLGPVLQVLMDATHKHHGFVNQARGDGIMALFGAPIATEDHAVQACRAAIAMRAGIDELNRRRSSDISLRIGMNSGDVVIHSIGSNLVMNYDAVGKTVHLAARMEEFAASDAIMMTAAAHKLAEGFIVAQSRGAVALKGVEEPVEVFELDELRSTTRWQARSSRGLSRLVGRQPELDTLRGALQRAASGNGQALTVVGAAGLGKSRLIHDFVGELPSEWMVLEAACVPQQTLSSYYPISGLIRNMFGIGIDDAPALVAKRVREQIVSLEPTLSEYLPAISSVLDISVEDQDQEWKKLEPSEKRRAIIEAIISLILFQERRTPMVIIVEDVHWIDAETKIILHNFLSRLRGMRILMIMTQRSEDGLADPGLLRLELSALDGMASQEMLDRLMGRDVTLQSIRQRIVAKAQGNPLFLEELVQSLAEAGSFRGEPGYYGLSKPAERMEIPQTIHTVLAARIDRLDGVPKALLQTSAVIGADVSIALLSGILEVAPGKIARDLKTLEKADLLRKVKRVGSEYSFKHDLIREVAYGTMLLGTRRSLHAKAVATIESRFADRLAEHIDRLADHAFMAELWEKAAPYQLRSCRRAVKRGANQDAIGIYQRGLETLSHWPASAAKTKAEIDLRLVAVIALEPLGKHRLIADVLREARSLADTSRDPLRNAAVNCQLAVALWRIGEHESAMEAAIAASRIAQQIADPALTFASLHNIGIVLHETGAYKESIVIHEKCFAFETPELDIKRAGWAAYPSVVLRTFLADSLIEIGEIERAELMAVEASQRAEAAGHFYSRANISHVLARLRLAQGRHAEALSLARDCWQTCLDLGIVQMYPILAARMGEAYLAEGDIQAAAEILSKPERLDVPLAENAFGWGWLFVTQGRAFLAANDRMQARTAGMRALTLAEERGEPPQQAYALKLLGDTSLAEGDVSEARVYFGRALELATTCGMRPLMDQCTKALVI
;
A
#
# COMPACT_ATOMS: atom_id res chain seq x y z
N MET A 1 -74.28 -18.65 -30.90
CA MET A 1 -73.80 -19.90 -31.53
C MET A 1 -72.37 -20.13 -31.08
N VAL A 2 -72.10 -21.33 -30.58
CA VAL A 2 -70.94 -21.76 -29.77
C VAL A 2 -69.59 -21.33 -30.35
N MET A 3 -68.77 -20.63 -29.56
CA MET A 3 -67.32 -20.57 -29.78
C MET A 3 -66.59 -21.22 -28.60
N LYS A 4 -65.69 -22.13 -28.99
CA LYS A 4 -65.06 -23.20 -28.23
C LYS A 4 -64.15 -22.71 -27.10
N GLN A 5 -64.20 -23.42 -25.97
CA GLN A 5 -63.05 -23.61 -25.08
C GLN A 5 -61.88 -24.22 -25.88
N ARG A 6 -60.68 -23.64 -25.72
CA ARG A 6 -59.40 -24.31 -25.92
C ARG A 6 -58.56 -24.06 -24.67
N GLU A 7 -58.10 -25.15 -24.09
CA GLU A 7 -57.36 -25.26 -22.84
C GLU A 7 -56.03 -24.49 -22.89
N LEU A 8 -55.69 -23.84 -21.77
CA LEU A 8 -54.37 -23.27 -21.47
C LEU A 8 -53.37 -24.40 -21.17
N PRO A 9 -52.15 -24.39 -21.73
CA PRO A 9 -51.05 -25.15 -21.14
C PRO A 9 -50.54 -24.39 -19.92
N SER A 10 -50.58 -25.05 -18.77
CA SER A 10 -49.96 -24.62 -17.52
C SER A 10 -48.43 -24.56 -17.66
N GLU A 11 -47.85 -23.36 -17.82
CA GLU A 11 -46.41 -23.15 -17.58
C GLU A 11 -46.14 -23.18 -16.07
N PHE A 12 -45.75 -24.33 -15.54
CA PHE A 12 -45.15 -24.45 -14.21
C PHE A 12 -43.79 -23.75 -14.20
N GLY A 13 -43.78 -22.47 -13.80
CA GLY A 13 -42.55 -21.74 -13.46
C GLY A 13 -41.79 -22.49 -12.36
N ARG A 14 -40.56 -22.94 -12.66
CA ARG A 14 -39.70 -23.60 -11.67
C ARG A 14 -39.38 -22.60 -10.55
N ARG A 15 -39.64 -23.00 -9.31
CA ARG A 15 -39.25 -22.24 -8.12
C ARG A 15 -37.81 -22.59 -7.72
N CYS A 16 -37.08 -21.60 -7.19
CA CYS A 16 -35.76 -21.82 -6.62
C CYS A 16 -35.83 -22.87 -5.50
N SER A 17 -35.01 -23.92 -5.57
CA SER A 17 -34.95 -24.95 -4.50
C SER A 17 -34.42 -24.42 -3.16
N HIS A 18 -33.79 -23.24 -3.17
CA HIS A 18 -33.23 -22.61 -1.98
C HIS A 18 -34.16 -21.57 -1.33
N CYS A 19 -34.81 -20.71 -2.12
CA CYS A 19 -35.63 -19.60 -1.57
C CYS A 19 -37.08 -19.56 -2.08
N GLY A 20 -37.50 -20.49 -2.94
CA GLY A 20 -38.88 -20.59 -3.43
C GLY A 20 -39.31 -19.52 -4.45
N PHE A 21 -38.43 -18.58 -4.82
CA PHE A 21 -38.70 -17.52 -5.79
C PHE A 21 -38.96 -18.11 -7.19
N ALA A 22 -39.93 -17.55 -7.94
CA ALA A 22 -40.26 -18.01 -9.29
C ALA A 22 -39.15 -17.61 -10.28
N ILE A 23 -38.62 -18.59 -11.03
CA ILE A 23 -37.48 -18.39 -11.93
C ILE A 23 -37.93 -18.50 -13.39
N GLN A 24 -37.48 -17.57 -14.23
CA GLN A 24 -37.65 -17.67 -15.68
C GLN A 24 -36.69 -18.73 -16.28
N PRO A 25 -37.12 -19.52 -17.28
CA PRO A 25 -36.34 -20.66 -17.81
C PRO A 25 -34.91 -20.32 -18.27
N ALA A 26 -34.66 -19.09 -18.74
CA ALA A 26 -33.38 -18.64 -19.29
C ALA A 26 -32.43 -17.96 -18.29
N ALA A 27 -32.80 -17.83 -17.01
CA ALA A 27 -31.97 -17.13 -16.02
C ALA A 27 -30.85 -18.04 -15.45
N ASN A 28 -29.59 -17.59 -15.57
CA ASN A 28 -28.39 -18.26 -15.04
C ASN A 28 -28.23 -18.14 -13.51
N PHE A 29 -28.95 -17.19 -12.90
CA PHE A 29 -28.97 -16.93 -11.46
C PHE A 29 -30.41 -16.73 -10.98
N CYS A 30 -30.69 -17.06 -9.72
CA CYS A 30 -31.99 -16.76 -9.13
C CYS A 30 -32.11 -15.26 -8.79
N GLY A 31 -33.08 -14.56 -9.37
CA GLY A 31 -33.30 -13.12 -9.12
C GLY A 31 -33.70 -12.76 -7.68
N GLY A 32 -34.10 -13.73 -6.85
CA GLY A 32 -34.43 -13.52 -5.44
C GLY A 32 -33.25 -13.70 -4.47
N CYS A 33 -32.34 -14.63 -4.73
CA CYS A 33 -31.24 -14.95 -3.79
C CYS A 33 -29.84 -14.97 -4.42
N GLY A 34 -29.70 -14.65 -5.70
CA GLY A 34 -28.42 -14.56 -6.41
C GLY A 34 -27.72 -15.89 -6.68
N ARG A 35 -28.30 -17.03 -6.31
CA ARG A 35 -27.67 -18.35 -6.45
C ARG A 35 -27.53 -18.74 -7.93
N SER A 36 -26.31 -19.10 -8.34
CA SER A 36 -26.01 -19.61 -9.69
C SER A 36 -26.53 -21.03 -9.90
N ARG A 37 -27.01 -21.33 -11.11
CA ARG A 37 -27.50 -22.67 -11.51
C ARG A 37 -26.40 -23.62 -12.00
N THR A 38 -25.12 -23.25 -11.99
CA THR A 38 -24.01 -24.07 -12.51
C THR A 38 -23.47 -25.10 -11.52
N LEU A 39 -24.34 -25.87 -10.87
CA LEU A 39 -23.95 -27.11 -10.19
C LEU A 39 -25.02 -28.18 -10.48
N SER A 40 -24.57 -29.33 -10.98
CA SER A 40 -25.33 -30.47 -11.53
C SER A 40 -25.50 -30.43 -13.06
N SER A 41 -24.39 -30.59 -13.79
CA SER A 41 -24.45 -30.97 -15.21
C SER A 41 -24.45 -32.50 -15.34
N ALA A 42 -25.12 -33.06 -16.36
CA ALA A 42 -25.05 -34.50 -16.70
C ALA A 42 -23.61 -34.98 -16.97
N THR A 43 -22.71 -34.03 -17.26
CA THR A 43 -21.25 -34.20 -17.37
C THR A 43 -20.60 -34.65 -16.06
N ASP A 44 -21.07 -34.17 -14.91
CA ASP A 44 -20.51 -34.52 -13.59
C ASP A 44 -20.79 -35.99 -13.25
N GLN A 45 -21.98 -36.49 -13.60
CA GLN A 45 -22.37 -37.88 -13.37
C GLN A 45 -21.61 -38.87 -14.28
N ASN A 46 -21.35 -38.48 -15.53
CA ASN A 46 -20.57 -39.29 -16.47
C ASN A 46 -19.08 -39.30 -16.14
N ALA A 47 -18.51 -38.19 -15.67
CA ALA A 47 -17.14 -38.12 -15.15
C ALA A 47 -16.98 -38.97 -13.87
N LEU A 48 -17.98 -38.97 -12.99
CA LEU A 48 -18.04 -39.83 -11.80
C LEU A 48 -18.05 -41.31 -12.17
N THR A 49 -18.88 -41.69 -13.14
CA THR A 49 -18.99 -43.08 -13.65
C THR A 49 -17.69 -43.54 -14.32
N PHE A 50 -17.03 -42.66 -15.08
CA PHE A 50 -15.74 -42.93 -15.70
C PHE A 50 -14.61 -43.07 -14.67
N LEU A 51 -14.51 -42.15 -13.70
CA LEU A 51 -13.53 -42.22 -12.62
C LEU A 51 -13.75 -43.45 -11.73
N GLN A 52 -15.00 -43.78 -11.39
CA GLN A 52 -15.33 -45.02 -10.65
C GLN A 52 -14.97 -46.30 -11.41
N SER A 53 -14.85 -46.25 -12.75
CA SER A 53 -14.37 -47.39 -13.56
C SER A 53 -12.84 -47.53 -13.61
N LYS A 54 -12.10 -46.51 -13.17
CA LYS A 54 -10.63 -46.43 -13.28
C LYS A 54 -9.91 -46.24 -11.94
N VAL A 55 -10.61 -45.87 -10.88
CA VAL A 55 -10.07 -45.71 -9.53
C VAL A 55 -11.07 -46.15 -8.45
N PRO A 56 -10.62 -46.52 -7.24
CA PRO A 56 -11.51 -46.79 -6.12
C PRO A 56 -12.46 -45.62 -5.80
N PRO A 57 -13.67 -45.86 -5.28
CA PRO A 57 -14.69 -44.83 -5.03
C PRO A 57 -14.20 -43.64 -4.21
N GLU A 58 -13.37 -43.90 -3.20
CA GLU A 58 -12.79 -42.88 -2.31
C GLU A 58 -11.80 -41.94 -3.03
N LEU A 59 -11.11 -42.43 -4.06
CA LEU A 59 -10.18 -41.64 -4.86
C LEU A 59 -10.94 -40.84 -5.93
N ALA A 60 -12.01 -41.40 -6.52
CA ALA A 60 -12.90 -40.69 -7.45
C ALA A 60 -13.52 -39.44 -6.79
N GLU A 61 -13.99 -39.55 -5.55
CA GLU A 61 -14.53 -38.42 -4.79
C GLU A 61 -13.47 -37.35 -4.50
N ARG A 62 -12.25 -37.74 -4.11
CA ARG A 62 -11.14 -36.79 -3.87
C ARG A 62 -10.73 -36.03 -5.13
N ILE A 63 -10.77 -36.68 -6.30
CA ILE A 63 -10.45 -36.05 -7.58
C ILE A 63 -11.50 -34.98 -7.92
N LEU A 64 -12.79 -35.28 -7.72
CA LEU A 64 -13.89 -34.34 -7.94
C LEU A 64 -13.84 -33.13 -6.98
N HIS A 65 -13.43 -33.34 -5.73
CA HIS A 65 -13.27 -32.26 -4.75
C HIS A 65 -12.01 -31.40 -4.96
N SER A 66 -11.03 -31.87 -5.74
CA SER A 66 -9.76 -31.18 -5.96
C SER A 66 -9.80 -30.08 -7.03
N GLY A 67 -10.83 -30.03 -7.88
CA GLY A 67 -11.14 -28.93 -8.82
C GLY A 67 -10.09 -28.60 -9.91
N GLY A 68 -8.83 -29.02 -9.75
CA GLY A 68 -7.70 -28.69 -10.63
C GLY A 68 -7.54 -29.62 -11.84
N ALA A 69 -8.35 -30.68 -11.95
CA ALA A 69 -8.26 -31.61 -13.07
C ALA A 69 -8.69 -31.01 -14.42
N MET A 70 -9.33 -29.83 -14.45
CA MET A 70 -9.96 -29.26 -15.65
C MET A 70 -9.23 -28.10 -16.34
N SER A 71 -8.17 -27.55 -15.73
CA SER A 71 -7.39 -26.44 -16.28
C SER A 71 -5.93 -26.87 -16.33
N GLY A 72 -5.41 -27.24 -17.51
CA GLY A 72 -4.06 -27.76 -17.72
C GLY A 72 -3.01 -27.42 -16.65
N GLU A 73 -2.56 -28.39 -15.84
CA GLU A 73 -1.60 -28.18 -14.74
C GLU A 73 -0.24 -28.84 -15.05
N ARG A 74 0.87 -28.14 -14.78
CA ARG A 74 2.21 -28.75 -14.78
C ARG A 74 2.46 -29.39 -13.42
N LYS A 75 2.61 -30.72 -13.39
CA LYS A 75 2.84 -31.49 -12.16
C LYS A 75 4.13 -32.26 -12.26
N HIS A 76 4.80 -32.37 -11.13
CA HIS A 76 5.88 -33.33 -10.97
C HIS A 76 5.27 -34.68 -10.58
N VAL A 77 5.51 -35.71 -11.38
CA VAL A 77 4.90 -37.04 -11.18
C VAL A 77 5.96 -38.13 -11.30
N THR A 78 5.64 -39.33 -10.81
CA THR A 78 6.36 -40.55 -11.20
C THR A 78 5.50 -41.35 -12.18
N VAL A 79 6.06 -41.59 -13.36
CA VAL A 79 5.47 -42.45 -14.38
C VAL A 79 6.05 -43.85 -14.20
N LEU A 80 5.19 -44.86 -14.16
CA LEU A 80 5.55 -46.28 -14.07
C LEU A 80 4.96 -47.02 -15.26
N PHE A 81 5.79 -47.78 -15.97
CA PHE A 81 5.39 -48.77 -16.97
C PHE A 81 5.67 -50.15 -16.41
N ALA A 82 4.73 -51.07 -16.60
CA ALA A 82 4.89 -52.48 -16.29
C ALA A 82 4.36 -53.32 -17.43
N ASP A 83 5.16 -54.24 -17.96
CA ASP A 83 4.82 -55.09 -19.10
C ASP A 83 5.27 -56.55 -18.89
N VAL A 84 4.57 -57.49 -19.54
CA VAL A 84 4.89 -58.92 -19.50
C VAL A 84 5.93 -59.27 -20.55
N ARG A 85 7.05 -59.86 -20.13
CA ARG A 85 8.09 -60.26 -21.07
C ARG A 85 7.64 -61.43 -21.95
N GLY A 86 7.79 -61.27 -23.27
CA GLY A 86 7.51 -62.33 -24.23
C GLY A 86 6.02 -62.62 -24.43
N SER A 87 5.16 -61.69 -24.01
CA SER A 87 3.71 -61.71 -24.17
C SER A 87 3.26 -62.15 -25.56
N THR A 88 3.87 -61.62 -26.64
CA THR A 88 3.54 -61.99 -28.01
C THR A 88 3.77 -63.47 -28.27
N ALA A 89 4.88 -64.04 -27.80
CA ALA A 89 5.15 -65.48 -27.93
C ALA A 89 4.31 -66.34 -26.98
N LEU A 90 3.87 -65.77 -25.84
CA LEU A 90 2.98 -66.39 -24.86
C LEU A 90 1.55 -66.57 -25.43
N ILE A 91 1.11 -65.66 -26.31
CA ILE A 91 -0.25 -65.63 -26.88
C ILE A 91 -0.32 -65.93 -28.38
N ASP A 92 0.81 -66.08 -29.09
CA ASP A 92 0.90 -66.28 -30.56
C ASP A 92 0.13 -67.50 -31.09
N LYS A 93 -0.17 -68.45 -30.20
CA LYS A 93 -0.86 -69.72 -30.52
C LYS A 93 -2.20 -69.88 -29.79
N LEU A 94 -2.65 -68.86 -29.06
CA LEU A 94 -3.89 -68.86 -28.28
C LEU A 94 -4.98 -68.11 -29.03
N ASP A 95 -6.23 -68.54 -28.87
CA ASP A 95 -7.38 -67.75 -29.32
C ASP A 95 -7.45 -66.41 -28.52
N PRO A 96 -7.94 -65.29 -29.09
CA PRO A 96 -8.09 -64.03 -28.36
C PRO A 96 -8.84 -64.13 -27.03
N GLU A 97 -9.80 -65.05 -26.88
CA GLU A 97 -10.48 -65.30 -25.60
C GLU A 97 -9.55 -65.99 -24.59
N GLU A 98 -8.77 -66.99 -25.02
CA GLU A 98 -7.79 -67.70 -24.20
C GLU A 98 -6.61 -66.80 -23.79
N ALA A 99 -6.18 -65.90 -24.68
CA ALA A 99 -5.17 -64.89 -24.40
C ALA A 99 -5.65 -63.91 -23.31
N LEU A 100 -6.94 -63.56 -23.30
CA LEU A 100 -7.55 -62.71 -22.26
C LEU A 100 -7.67 -63.44 -20.92
N GLU A 101 -7.93 -64.75 -20.91
CA GLU A 101 -7.94 -65.57 -19.68
C GLU A 101 -6.55 -65.68 -19.02
N VAL A 102 -5.49 -65.61 -19.82
CA VAL A 102 -4.09 -65.62 -19.36
C VAL A 102 -3.63 -64.23 -18.88
N LEU A 103 -3.88 -63.18 -19.67
CA LEU A 103 -3.40 -61.82 -19.37
C LEU A 103 -4.30 -61.05 -18.39
N GLY A 104 -5.61 -61.32 -18.36
CA GLY A 104 -6.56 -60.61 -17.51
C GLY A 104 -6.19 -60.64 -16.01
N PRO A 105 -5.87 -61.81 -15.43
CA PRO A 105 -5.42 -61.90 -14.04
C PRO A 105 -4.11 -61.18 -13.74
N VAL A 106 -3.19 -61.12 -14.71
CA VAL A 106 -1.92 -60.39 -14.60
C VAL A 106 -2.20 -58.89 -14.53
N LEU A 107 -3.00 -58.35 -15.47
CA LEU A 107 -3.39 -56.94 -15.47
C LEU A 107 -4.11 -56.54 -14.19
N GLN A 108 -4.97 -57.41 -13.65
CA GLN A 108 -5.67 -57.16 -12.39
C GLN A 108 -4.70 -56.99 -11.21
N VAL A 109 -3.68 -57.85 -11.11
CA VAL A 109 -2.62 -57.73 -10.08
C VAL A 109 -1.88 -56.39 -10.19
N LEU A 110 -1.56 -55.96 -11.42
CA LEU A 110 -0.88 -54.69 -11.66
C LEU A 110 -1.76 -53.48 -11.29
N MET A 111 -3.04 -53.52 -11.64
CA MET A 111 -4.01 -52.46 -11.32
C MET A 111 -4.25 -52.36 -9.81
N ASP A 112 -4.41 -53.50 -9.12
CA ASP A 112 -4.65 -53.54 -7.68
C ASP A 112 -3.43 -53.02 -6.91
N ALA A 113 -2.21 -53.42 -7.30
CA ALA A 113 -0.98 -52.90 -6.72
C ALA A 113 -0.83 -51.39 -6.91
N THR A 114 -1.18 -50.88 -8.10
CA THR A 114 -1.18 -49.44 -8.39
C THR A 114 -2.15 -48.68 -7.50
N HIS A 115 -3.41 -49.11 -7.43
CA HIS A 115 -4.44 -48.43 -6.64
C HIS A 115 -4.17 -48.50 -5.14
N LYS A 116 -3.69 -49.64 -4.63
CA LYS A 116 -3.32 -49.83 -3.21
C LYS A 116 -2.28 -48.82 -2.75
N HIS A 117 -1.41 -48.37 -3.65
CA HIS A 117 -0.36 -47.39 -3.40
C HIS A 117 -0.70 -46.02 -3.99
N HIS A 118 -1.99 -45.69 -4.11
CA HIS A 118 -2.48 -44.37 -4.51
C HIS A 118 -2.02 -43.90 -5.91
N GLY A 119 -1.64 -44.83 -6.79
CA GLY A 119 -1.38 -44.56 -8.19
C GLY A 119 -2.66 -44.54 -9.02
N PHE A 120 -2.62 -43.82 -10.14
CA PHE A 120 -3.68 -43.75 -11.13
C PHE A 120 -3.27 -44.53 -12.38
N VAL A 121 -4.04 -45.56 -12.76
CA VAL A 121 -3.80 -46.31 -14.01
C VAL A 121 -4.29 -45.47 -15.19
N ASN A 122 -3.35 -44.87 -15.92
CA ASN A 122 -3.68 -44.00 -17.04
C ASN A 122 -4.07 -44.79 -18.29
N GLN A 123 -3.35 -45.89 -18.60
CA GLN A 123 -3.67 -46.79 -19.71
C GLN A 123 -3.34 -48.25 -19.36
N ALA A 124 -4.18 -49.17 -19.84
CA ALA A 124 -3.88 -50.60 -19.92
C ALA A 124 -3.83 -50.96 -21.41
N ARG A 125 -2.73 -51.57 -21.86
CA ARG A 125 -2.53 -51.96 -23.27
C ARG A 125 -2.10 -53.41 -23.29
N GLY A 126 -2.92 -54.30 -23.86
CA GLY A 126 -2.58 -55.70 -24.12
C GLY A 126 -2.05 -56.46 -22.90
N ASP A 127 -0.73 -56.43 -22.77
CA ASP A 127 0.16 -57.14 -21.87
C ASP A 127 0.72 -56.30 -20.70
N GLY A 128 0.42 -55.00 -20.63
CA GLY A 128 0.98 -54.09 -19.63
C GLY A 128 0.12 -52.89 -19.24
N ILE A 129 0.62 -52.12 -18.28
CA ILE A 129 -0.01 -50.88 -17.77
C ILE A 129 0.95 -49.70 -17.74
N MET A 130 0.38 -48.50 -17.86
CA MET A 130 1.03 -47.23 -17.53
C MET A 130 0.29 -46.58 -16.36
N ALA A 131 1.01 -46.36 -15.27
CA ALA A 131 0.51 -45.74 -14.05
C ALA A 131 1.20 -44.42 -13.76
N LEU A 132 0.46 -43.51 -13.13
CA LEU A 132 0.92 -42.20 -12.68
C LEU A 132 0.77 -42.09 -11.16
N PHE A 133 1.82 -41.62 -10.51
CA PHE A 133 1.81 -41.32 -9.08
C PHE A 133 2.09 -39.82 -8.92
N GLY A 134 1.33 -39.15 -8.05
CA GLY A 134 1.33 -37.68 -7.95
C GLY A 134 0.41 -36.99 -8.97
N ALA A 135 -0.45 -37.74 -9.66
CA ALA A 135 -1.49 -37.25 -10.55
C ALA A 135 -2.72 -38.18 -10.57
N PRO A 136 -3.94 -37.66 -10.75
CA PRO A 136 -4.30 -36.23 -10.88
C PRO A 136 -4.19 -35.44 -9.57
N ILE A 137 -3.96 -36.11 -8.43
CA ILE A 137 -3.72 -35.51 -7.11
C ILE A 137 -2.21 -35.57 -6.81
N ALA A 138 -1.60 -34.42 -6.54
CA ALA A 138 -0.18 -34.34 -6.15
C ALA A 138 0.01 -34.94 -4.74
N THR A 139 1.08 -35.71 -4.55
CA THR A 139 1.46 -36.28 -3.24
C THR A 139 2.97 -36.21 -3.07
N GLU A 140 3.45 -35.81 -1.90
CA GLU A 140 4.89 -35.66 -1.62
C GLU A 140 5.70 -36.96 -1.78
N ASP A 141 5.06 -38.11 -1.63
CA ASP A 141 5.66 -39.43 -1.65
C ASP A 141 5.44 -40.19 -2.96
N HIS A 142 5.07 -39.50 -4.05
CA HIS A 142 4.69 -40.12 -5.32
C HIS A 142 5.73 -41.12 -5.87
N ALA A 143 7.03 -40.84 -5.75
CA ALA A 143 8.10 -41.76 -6.16
C ALA A 143 8.23 -42.97 -5.23
N VAL A 144 8.06 -42.77 -3.92
CA VAL A 144 8.05 -43.86 -2.92
C VAL A 144 6.85 -44.77 -3.13
N GLN A 145 5.69 -44.20 -3.42
CA GLN A 145 4.47 -44.95 -3.71
C GLN A 145 4.57 -45.73 -5.02
N ALA A 146 5.19 -45.16 -6.06
CA ALA A 146 5.51 -45.89 -7.29
C ALA A 146 6.47 -47.06 -7.03
N CYS A 147 7.49 -46.89 -6.19
CA CYS A 147 8.40 -47.97 -5.79
C CYS A 147 7.67 -49.07 -4.99
N ARG A 148 6.77 -48.69 -4.08
CA ARG A 148 5.92 -49.64 -3.33
C ARG A 148 5.00 -50.42 -4.26
N ALA A 149 4.39 -49.74 -5.22
CA ALA A 149 3.55 -50.36 -6.23
C ALA A 149 4.36 -51.35 -7.08
N ALA A 150 5.53 -50.96 -7.57
CA ALA A 150 6.40 -51.83 -8.37
C ALA A 150 6.82 -53.11 -7.62
N ILE A 151 7.20 -52.99 -6.35
CA ILE A 151 7.55 -54.16 -5.51
C ILE A 151 6.31 -55.04 -5.25
N ALA A 152 5.15 -54.41 -5.02
CA ALA A 152 3.90 -55.13 -4.85
C ALA A 152 3.44 -55.86 -6.13
N MET A 153 3.70 -55.27 -7.31
CA MET A 153 3.44 -55.90 -8.61
C MET A 153 4.29 -57.16 -8.80
N ARG A 154 5.62 -57.07 -8.56
CA ARG A 154 6.54 -58.22 -8.63
C ARG A 154 6.10 -59.34 -7.68
N ALA A 155 5.87 -59.01 -6.41
CA ALA A 155 5.41 -59.99 -5.42
C ALA A 155 4.04 -60.61 -5.75
N GLY A 156 3.14 -59.83 -6.38
CA GLY A 156 1.83 -60.31 -6.82
C GLY A 156 1.92 -61.31 -7.98
N ILE A 157 2.83 -61.08 -8.93
CA ILE A 157 3.08 -62.03 -10.02
C ILE A 157 3.81 -63.28 -9.55
N ASP A 158 4.75 -63.17 -8.61
CA ASP A 158 5.38 -64.34 -7.98
C ASP A 158 4.37 -65.27 -7.28
N GLU A 159 3.35 -64.68 -6.64
CA GLU A 159 2.24 -65.43 -6.05
C GLU A 159 1.32 -66.04 -7.12
N LEU A 160 1.04 -65.30 -8.20
CA LEU A 160 0.21 -65.80 -9.31
C LEU A 160 0.87 -66.99 -10.01
N ASN A 161 2.17 -66.91 -10.29
CA ASN A 161 2.98 -67.98 -10.87
C ASN A 161 2.96 -69.24 -9.99
N ARG A 162 3.10 -69.09 -8.67
CA ARG A 162 3.00 -70.21 -7.73
C ARG A 162 1.62 -70.87 -7.71
N ARG A 163 0.54 -70.10 -7.89
CA ARG A 163 -0.84 -70.63 -7.88
C ARG A 163 -1.25 -71.30 -9.18
N ARG A 164 -0.72 -70.85 -10.31
CA ARG A 164 -1.14 -71.30 -11.64
C ARG A 164 -0.10 -72.14 -12.37
N SER A 165 1.05 -72.41 -11.74
CA SER A 165 2.20 -73.08 -12.37
C SER A 165 2.61 -72.41 -13.69
N SER A 166 2.55 -71.09 -13.74
CA SER A 166 2.94 -70.27 -14.89
C SER A 166 4.34 -69.68 -14.70
N ASP A 167 5.00 -69.31 -15.80
CA ASP A 167 6.34 -68.69 -15.81
C ASP A 167 6.26 -67.29 -16.43
N ILE A 168 5.53 -66.39 -15.77
CA ILE A 168 5.31 -65.01 -16.23
C ILE A 168 6.32 -64.10 -15.54
N SER A 169 7.15 -63.40 -16.31
CA SER A 169 8.08 -62.40 -15.77
C SER A 169 7.66 -60.98 -16.18
N LEU A 170 7.84 -60.04 -15.25
CA LEU A 170 7.53 -58.64 -15.45
C LEU A 170 8.78 -57.83 -15.78
N ARG A 171 8.60 -56.75 -16.53
CA ARG A 171 9.57 -55.66 -16.66
C ARG A 171 8.90 -54.39 -16.18
N ILE A 172 9.56 -53.68 -15.27
CA ILE A 172 9.02 -52.43 -14.70
C ILE A 172 10.03 -51.31 -14.88
N GLY A 173 9.57 -50.21 -15.45
CA GLY A 173 10.36 -49.00 -15.67
C GLY A 173 9.72 -47.79 -15.05
N MET A 174 10.49 -46.94 -14.38
CA MET A 174 9.96 -45.69 -13.82
C MET A 174 10.88 -44.50 -13.98
N ASN A 175 10.25 -43.34 -14.15
CA ASN A 175 10.94 -42.06 -14.20
C ASN A 175 10.09 -40.98 -13.52
N SER A 176 10.76 -40.05 -12.84
CA SER A 176 10.12 -38.87 -12.28
C SER A 176 10.49 -37.63 -13.09
N GLY A 177 9.51 -36.76 -13.30
CA GLY A 177 9.71 -35.55 -14.07
C GLY A 177 8.43 -34.75 -14.20
N ASP A 178 8.55 -33.58 -14.80
CA ASP A 178 7.38 -32.74 -15.06
C ASP A 178 6.54 -33.32 -16.20
N VAL A 179 5.24 -33.34 -16.01
CA VAL A 179 4.23 -33.61 -17.04
C VAL A 179 3.19 -32.49 -17.02
N VAL A 180 2.64 -32.16 -18.17
CA VAL A 180 1.49 -31.25 -18.29
C VAL A 180 0.25 -32.10 -18.48
N ILE A 181 -0.71 -32.00 -17.56
CA ILE A 181 -1.96 -32.76 -17.59
C ILE A 181 -3.06 -31.83 -18.09
N HIS A 182 -3.73 -32.20 -19.18
CA HIS A 182 -4.85 -31.44 -19.75
C HIS A 182 -6.09 -32.35 -19.80
N SER A 183 -7.29 -31.82 -19.48
CA SER A 183 -8.54 -32.55 -19.74
C SER A 183 -9.14 -32.07 -21.07
N ILE A 184 -9.50 -32.99 -21.97
CA ILE A 184 -10.32 -32.68 -23.16
C ILE A 184 -11.66 -33.41 -23.00
N GLY A 185 -12.72 -32.67 -22.68
CA GLY A 185 -14.06 -33.24 -22.50
C GLY A 185 -14.19 -34.19 -21.30
N SER A 186 -15.07 -35.19 -21.40
CA SER A 186 -15.39 -36.16 -20.33
C SER A 186 -14.35 -37.27 -20.12
N ASN A 187 -13.19 -37.21 -20.79
CA ASN A 187 -12.11 -38.18 -20.65
C ASN A 187 -10.81 -37.47 -20.24
N LEU A 188 -10.12 -37.97 -19.21
CA LEU A 188 -8.70 -37.64 -19.00
C LEU A 188 -7.88 -38.33 -20.10
N VAL A 189 -7.69 -37.65 -21.23
CA VAL A 189 -6.78 -38.10 -22.30
C VAL A 189 -5.64 -37.11 -22.43
N MET A 190 -4.42 -37.61 -22.23
CA MET A 190 -3.19 -36.87 -22.52
C MET A 190 -2.97 -36.81 -24.04
N ASN A 191 -2.79 -35.61 -24.60
CA ASN A 191 -2.22 -35.48 -25.94
C ASN A 191 -0.71 -35.78 -25.87
N TYR A 192 -0.27 -36.75 -26.65
CA TYR A 192 1.11 -37.25 -26.67
C TYR A 192 2.12 -36.24 -27.27
N ASP A 193 1.64 -35.21 -27.97
CA ASP A 193 2.50 -34.36 -28.80
C ASP A 193 3.28 -33.26 -28.04
N ALA A 194 3.01 -33.04 -26.75
CA ALA A 194 3.68 -31.97 -25.97
C ALA A 194 4.45 -32.44 -24.71
N VAL A 195 4.58 -33.75 -24.46
CA VAL A 195 4.99 -34.32 -23.14
C VAL A 195 6.17 -35.32 -23.23
N GLY A 196 6.86 -35.40 -24.36
CA GLY A 196 7.69 -36.56 -24.75
C GLY A 196 8.77 -37.05 -23.76
N LYS A 197 9.55 -36.20 -23.08
CA LYS A 197 10.79 -36.67 -22.41
C LYS A 197 10.55 -37.53 -21.16
N THR A 198 9.66 -37.14 -20.24
CA THR A 198 9.46 -37.83 -18.96
C THR A 198 8.84 -39.21 -19.13
N VAL A 199 7.82 -39.30 -20.00
CA VAL A 199 7.09 -40.54 -20.30
C VAL A 199 7.93 -41.48 -21.16
N HIS A 200 8.60 -40.98 -22.21
CA HIS A 200 9.48 -41.81 -23.01
C HIS A 200 10.61 -42.40 -22.17
N LEU A 201 11.17 -41.63 -21.23
CA LEU A 201 12.24 -42.15 -20.39
C LEU A 201 11.78 -43.26 -19.44
N ALA A 202 10.56 -43.17 -18.87
CA ALA A 202 9.98 -44.27 -18.07
C ALA A 202 9.76 -45.54 -18.91
N ALA A 203 9.25 -45.39 -20.13
CA ALA A 203 9.08 -46.51 -21.06
C ALA A 203 10.43 -47.14 -21.45
N ARG A 204 11.47 -46.33 -21.68
CA ARG A 204 12.82 -46.85 -21.95
C ARG A 204 13.44 -47.58 -20.76
N MET A 205 13.09 -47.20 -19.52
CA MET A 205 13.52 -47.96 -18.33
C MET A 205 12.88 -49.34 -18.28
N GLU A 206 11.62 -49.47 -18.72
CA GLU A 206 10.92 -50.76 -18.79
C GLU A 206 11.55 -51.64 -19.88
N GLU A 207 11.73 -51.10 -21.09
CA GLU A 207 12.38 -51.83 -22.19
C GLU A 207 13.80 -52.29 -21.84
N PHE A 208 14.52 -51.50 -21.02
CA PHE A 208 15.87 -51.80 -20.55
C PHE A 208 15.91 -52.80 -19.38
N ALA A 209 14.79 -52.99 -18.66
CA ALA A 209 14.75 -53.89 -17.52
C ALA A 209 14.97 -55.36 -17.93
N ALA A 210 15.81 -56.07 -17.17
CA ALA A 210 15.93 -57.52 -17.25
C ALA A 210 14.64 -58.20 -16.71
N SER A 211 14.48 -59.52 -16.89
CA SER A 211 13.34 -60.26 -16.29
C SER A 211 13.24 -59.98 -14.79
N ASP A 212 12.04 -59.60 -14.35
CA ASP A 212 11.67 -59.30 -12.97
C ASP A 212 12.45 -58.16 -12.31
N ALA A 213 13.19 -57.40 -13.11
CA ALA A 213 13.89 -56.21 -12.66
C ALA A 213 12.97 -54.99 -12.69
N ILE A 214 13.20 -54.11 -11.70
CA ILE A 214 12.51 -52.84 -11.58
C ILE A 214 13.55 -51.75 -11.79
N MET A 215 13.52 -51.09 -12.95
CA MET A 215 14.49 -50.08 -13.33
C MET A 215 13.93 -48.68 -13.16
N MET A 216 14.77 -47.78 -12.65
CA MET A 216 14.41 -46.39 -12.44
C MET A 216 15.54 -45.45 -12.83
N THR A 217 15.18 -44.25 -13.24
CA THR A 217 16.16 -43.18 -13.47
C THR A 217 16.68 -42.62 -12.15
N ALA A 218 17.81 -41.91 -12.21
CA ALA A 218 18.32 -41.11 -11.10
C ALA A 218 17.27 -40.16 -10.50
N ALA A 219 16.37 -39.61 -11.32
CA ALA A 219 15.32 -38.69 -10.87
C ALA A 219 14.28 -39.40 -9.98
N ALA A 220 13.84 -40.59 -10.36
CA ALA A 220 12.92 -41.39 -9.54
C ALA A 220 13.61 -41.94 -8.28
N HIS A 221 14.85 -42.41 -8.41
CA HIS A 221 15.65 -42.91 -7.29
C HIS A 221 15.88 -41.83 -6.21
N LYS A 222 16.24 -40.61 -6.63
CA LYS A 222 16.48 -39.48 -5.71
C LYS A 222 15.26 -39.11 -4.88
N LEU A 223 14.06 -39.18 -5.46
CA LEU A 223 12.81 -38.85 -4.76
C LEU A 223 12.34 -39.98 -3.82
N ALA A 224 12.74 -41.22 -4.09
CA ALA A 224 12.45 -42.37 -3.24
C ALA A 224 13.58 -42.67 -2.22
N GLU A 225 14.68 -41.92 -2.28
CA GLU A 225 15.88 -42.14 -1.46
C GLU A 225 15.56 -42.11 0.04
N GLY A 226 16.03 -43.13 0.78
CA GLY A 226 15.77 -43.29 2.20
C GLY A 226 14.55 -44.16 2.55
N PHE A 227 13.68 -44.42 1.58
CA PHE A 227 12.55 -45.35 1.70
C PHE A 227 12.76 -46.64 0.91
N ILE A 228 13.78 -46.70 0.06
CA ILE A 228 14.11 -47.84 -0.81
C ILE A 228 15.57 -48.26 -0.67
N VAL A 229 15.87 -49.48 -1.11
CA VAL A 229 17.22 -50.01 -1.40
C VAL A 229 17.31 -50.22 -2.90
N ALA A 230 18.26 -49.57 -3.57
CA ALA A 230 18.43 -49.67 -5.01
C ALA A 230 19.93 -49.66 -5.39
N GLN A 231 20.29 -50.42 -6.42
CA GLN A 231 21.66 -50.58 -6.93
C GLN A 231 21.86 -49.78 -8.21
N SER A 232 22.91 -48.95 -8.28
CA SER A 232 23.27 -48.26 -9.54
C SER A 232 23.77 -49.27 -10.56
N ARG A 233 23.25 -49.18 -11.80
CA ARG A 233 23.67 -49.95 -12.97
C ARG A 233 24.52 -49.11 -13.94
N GLY A 234 24.88 -47.89 -13.54
CA GLY A 234 25.73 -46.97 -14.31
C GLY A 234 24.96 -46.14 -15.34
N ALA A 235 25.71 -45.33 -16.11
CA ALA A 235 25.16 -44.52 -17.19
C ALA A 235 25.00 -45.35 -18.47
N VAL A 236 23.78 -45.39 -19.01
CA VAL A 236 23.41 -46.23 -20.16
C VAL A 236 22.96 -45.34 -21.31
N ALA A 237 23.44 -45.61 -22.52
CA ALA A 237 22.98 -44.95 -23.73
C ALA A 237 21.64 -45.56 -24.18
N LEU A 238 20.58 -44.75 -24.20
CA LEU A 238 19.24 -45.16 -24.59
C LEU A 238 18.92 -44.64 -26.00
N LYS A 239 18.24 -45.45 -26.80
CA LYS A 239 17.85 -45.09 -28.17
C LYS A 239 16.98 -43.82 -28.19
N GLY A 240 17.45 -42.78 -28.88
CA GLY A 240 16.74 -41.50 -29.01
C GLY A 240 16.94 -40.51 -27.85
N VAL A 241 17.89 -40.77 -26.95
CA VAL A 241 18.33 -39.83 -25.90
C VAL A 241 19.79 -39.47 -26.18
N GLU A 242 20.09 -38.17 -26.36
CA GLU A 242 21.43 -37.71 -26.77
C GLU A 242 22.50 -37.91 -25.68
N GLU A 243 22.11 -37.88 -24.40
CA GLU A 243 23.01 -38.05 -23.25
C GLU A 243 22.80 -39.40 -22.54
N PRO A 244 23.87 -40.09 -22.10
CA PRO A 244 23.75 -41.30 -21.28
C PRO A 244 22.97 -41.03 -19.98
N VAL A 245 22.02 -41.90 -19.64
CA VAL A 245 21.16 -41.75 -18.45
C VAL A 245 21.61 -42.71 -17.36
N GLU A 246 21.78 -42.22 -16.14
CA GLU A 246 22.09 -43.07 -14.97
C GLU A 246 20.86 -43.88 -14.52
N VAL A 247 21.03 -45.20 -14.42
CA VAL A 247 19.97 -46.16 -14.14
C VAL A 247 20.20 -46.87 -12.80
N PHE A 248 19.13 -47.08 -12.05
CA PHE A 248 19.11 -47.79 -10.77
C PHE A 248 18.13 -48.96 -10.84
N GLU A 249 18.47 -50.08 -10.21
CA GLU A 249 17.57 -51.21 -10.03
C GLU A 249 17.06 -51.24 -8.59
N LEU A 250 15.75 -51.40 -8.39
CA LEU A 250 15.09 -51.41 -7.09
C LEU A 250 15.01 -52.81 -6.49
N ASP A 251 15.56 -52.95 -5.28
CA ASP A 251 15.59 -54.20 -4.52
C ASP A 251 14.46 -54.27 -3.47
N GLU A 252 14.41 -53.36 -2.48
CA GLU A 252 13.55 -53.47 -1.27
C GLU A 252 13.08 -52.10 -0.67
N LEU A 253 12.16 -52.11 0.31
CA LEU A 253 11.63 -50.93 1.05
C LEU A 253 12.15 -50.83 2.50
N ARG A 254 12.26 -49.61 3.08
CA ARG A 254 12.61 -49.34 4.50
C ARG A 254 11.45 -48.69 5.29
N SER A 255 11.32 -48.95 6.61
CA SER A 255 10.21 -48.48 7.47
C SER A 255 10.64 -47.57 8.66
N THR A 256 9.92 -46.45 8.93
CA THR A 256 9.62 -45.78 10.26
C THR A 256 9.08 -44.32 10.11
N THR A 257 8.28 -43.81 11.06
CA THR A 257 7.46 -42.56 10.98
C THR A 257 7.91 -41.38 11.87
N ARG A 258 7.70 -40.15 11.37
CA ARG A 258 8.16 -38.81 11.84
C ARG A 258 7.45 -38.19 13.06
N TRP A 259 6.45 -38.85 13.65
CA TRP A 259 5.52 -38.20 14.58
C TRP A 259 6.01 -38.13 16.04
N GLN A 260 6.92 -39.01 16.45
CA GLN A 260 7.34 -39.10 17.86
C GLN A 260 8.36 -38.02 18.31
N ALA A 261 8.84 -37.16 17.40
CA ALA A 261 9.98 -36.27 17.67
C ALA A 261 9.70 -34.75 17.73
N ARG A 262 8.44 -34.32 17.78
CA ARG A 262 8.08 -32.90 17.57
C ARG A 262 7.43 -32.20 18.77
N SER A 263 7.36 -32.84 19.94
CA SER A 263 6.55 -32.34 21.07
C SER A 263 7.30 -31.57 22.15
N SER A 264 8.56 -31.16 21.96
CA SER A 264 9.43 -30.70 23.08
C SER A 264 10.15 -29.35 22.97
N ARG A 265 10.07 -28.53 21.90
CA ARG A 265 11.00 -27.38 21.78
C ARG A 265 10.36 -26.05 21.35
N GLY A 266 10.35 -25.10 22.30
CA GLY A 266 10.20 -23.66 22.04
C GLY A 266 11.46 -23.04 21.42
N LEU A 267 11.38 -21.74 21.10
CA LEU A 267 12.35 -20.95 20.34
C LEU A 267 13.84 -21.16 20.73
N SER A 268 14.73 -21.16 19.74
CA SER A 268 16.19 -21.21 19.93
C SER A 268 16.73 -19.96 20.66
N ARG A 269 17.75 -20.10 21.52
CA ARG A 269 18.37 -18.98 22.28
C ARG A 269 19.27 -18.13 21.37
N LEU A 270 19.28 -16.79 21.52
CA LEU A 270 20.17 -15.87 20.78
C LEU A 270 21.66 -16.20 21.01
N VAL A 271 22.46 -16.04 19.95
CA VAL A 271 23.90 -16.40 19.90
C VAL A 271 24.70 -15.25 19.29
N GLY A 272 25.88 -14.96 19.85
CA GLY A 272 26.85 -14.04 19.25
C GLY A 272 26.45 -12.57 19.17
N ARG A 273 25.44 -12.13 19.95
CA ARG A 273 24.91 -10.76 19.94
C ARG A 273 25.12 -10.00 21.26
N GLN A 274 26.14 -10.40 22.02
CA GLN A 274 26.41 -9.82 23.33
C GLN A 274 26.77 -8.32 23.25
N PRO A 275 27.64 -7.87 22.32
CA PRO A 275 27.96 -6.44 22.19
C PRO A 275 26.74 -5.56 21.86
N GLU A 276 25.85 -6.07 20.99
CA GLU A 276 24.64 -5.38 20.58
C GLU A 276 23.63 -5.31 21.74
N LEU A 277 23.46 -6.40 22.50
CA LEU A 277 22.65 -6.40 23.73
C LEU A 277 23.21 -5.43 24.77
N ASP A 278 24.53 -5.40 24.97
CA ASP A 278 25.16 -4.48 25.93
C ASP A 278 24.96 -3.01 25.53
N THR A 279 24.94 -2.73 24.23
CA THR A 279 24.59 -1.40 23.69
C THR A 279 23.14 -1.03 24.01
N LEU A 280 22.19 -1.95 23.80
CA LEU A 280 20.78 -1.76 24.15
C LEU A 280 20.59 -1.56 25.66
N ARG A 281 21.27 -2.35 26.49
CA ARG A 281 21.25 -2.22 27.97
C ARG A 281 21.84 -0.88 28.42
N GLY A 282 22.95 -0.44 27.82
CA GLY A 282 23.52 0.87 28.10
C GLY A 282 22.58 2.01 27.72
N ALA A 283 21.85 1.89 26.61
CA ALA A 283 20.82 2.84 26.22
C ALA A 283 19.64 2.85 27.19
N LEU A 284 19.18 1.67 27.63
CA LEU A 284 18.13 1.53 28.64
C LEU A 284 18.51 2.20 29.96
N GLN A 285 19.74 2.02 30.44
CA GLN A 285 20.23 2.65 31.67
C GLN A 285 20.23 4.18 31.58
N ARG A 286 20.65 4.74 30.45
CA ARG A 286 20.59 6.19 30.20
C ARG A 286 19.15 6.69 30.16
N ALA A 287 18.26 5.98 29.46
CA ALA A 287 16.84 6.30 29.44
C ALA A 287 16.23 6.24 30.86
N ALA A 288 16.56 5.21 31.65
CA ALA A 288 16.11 5.09 33.04
C ALA A 288 16.49 6.29 33.91
N SER A 289 17.67 6.89 33.65
CA SER A 289 18.14 8.11 34.33
C SER A 289 17.51 9.42 33.82
N GLY A 290 16.48 9.35 32.96
CA GLY A 290 15.84 10.52 32.36
C GLY A 290 16.57 11.09 31.15
N ASN A 291 17.58 10.39 30.63
CA ASN A 291 18.24 10.75 29.37
C ASN A 291 17.74 9.85 28.26
N GLY A 292 16.54 10.12 27.74
CA GLY A 292 15.89 9.33 26.70
C GLY A 292 16.81 9.06 25.53
N GLN A 293 16.70 7.86 24.96
CA GLN A 293 17.59 7.37 23.92
C GLN A 293 16.78 6.92 22.72
N ALA A 294 17.35 7.12 21.53
CA ALA A 294 16.85 6.50 20.31
C ALA A 294 17.99 5.80 19.59
N LEU A 295 17.71 4.63 19.06
CA LEU A 295 18.64 3.86 18.26
C LEU A 295 17.95 3.16 17.10
N THR A 296 18.69 2.96 16.03
CA THR A 296 18.24 2.22 14.86
C THR A 296 19.08 0.98 14.67
N VAL A 297 18.43 -0.19 14.68
CA VAL A 297 19.01 -1.48 14.36
C VAL A 297 18.98 -1.69 12.85
N VAL A 298 20.14 -1.69 12.23
CA VAL A 298 20.31 -1.80 10.78
C VAL A 298 20.83 -3.17 10.42
N GLY A 299 20.24 -3.81 9.41
CA GLY A 299 20.79 -5.05 8.87
C GLY A 299 19.91 -5.66 7.80
N ALA A 300 20.51 -6.54 6.98
CA ALA A 300 19.79 -7.30 5.96
C ALA A 300 18.68 -8.19 6.56
N ALA A 301 17.81 -8.70 5.69
CA ALA A 301 16.77 -9.65 6.08
C ALA A 301 17.39 -10.93 6.68
N GLY A 302 16.79 -11.44 7.77
CA GLY A 302 17.22 -12.67 8.42
C GLY A 302 18.40 -12.55 9.40
N LEU A 303 19.04 -11.38 9.55
CA LEU A 303 20.18 -11.18 10.48
C LEU A 303 19.84 -11.20 11.98
N GLY A 304 18.55 -11.31 12.32
CA GLY A 304 18.08 -11.42 13.71
C GLY A 304 17.68 -10.10 14.39
N LYS A 305 17.36 -9.04 13.63
CA LYS A 305 16.91 -7.73 14.18
C LYS A 305 15.77 -7.87 15.21
N SER A 306 14.62 -8.43 14.79
CA SER A 306 13.47 -8.64 15.69
C SER A 306 13.78 -9.63 16.81
N ARG A 307 14.70 -10.58 16.60
CA ARG A 307 15.10 -11.53 17.65
C ARG A 307 15.95 -10.87 18.74
N LEU A 308 16.90 -10.02 18.35
CA LEU A 308 17.70 -9.22 19.27
C LEU A 308 16.78 -8.35 20.15
N ILE A 309 15.82 -7.66 19.52
CA ILE A 309 14.86 -6.82 20.23
C ILE A 309 13.97 -7.66 21.15
N HIS A 310 13.45 -8.79 20.68
CA HIS A 310 12.63 -9.69 21.50
C HIS A 310 13.36 -10.18 22.75
N ASP A 311 14.62 -10.60 22.62
CA ASP A 311 15.40 -11.09 23.76
C ASP A 311 15.74 -9.96 24.73
N PHE A 312 16.08 -8.77 24.21
CA PHE A 312 16.21 -7.56 25.02
C PHE A 312 14.91 -7.21 25.78
N VAL A 313 13.76 -7.25 25.10
CA VAL A 313 12.43 -7.01 25.70
C VAL A 313 12.13 -8.04 26.79
N GLY A 314 12.50 -9.30 26.58
CA GLY A 314 12.34 -10.37 27.57
C GLY A 314 13.18 -10.18 28.84
N GLU A 315 14.25 -9.38 28.78
CA GLU A 315 15.10 -9.00 29.92
C GLU A 315 14.62 -7.73 30.64
N LEU A 316 13.63 -7.01 30.09
CA LEU A 316 13.17 -5.75 30.67
C LEU A 316 12.51 -5.97 32.04
N PRO A 317 12.75 -5.06 33.02
CA PRO A 317 12.01 -5.07 34.27
C PRO A 317 10.51 -4.85 34.02
N SER A 318 9.66 -5.45 34.84
CA SER A 318 8.19 -5.39 34.70
C SER A 318 7.59 -3.97 34.80
N GLU A 319 8.37 -3.01 35.30
CA GLU A 319 7.99 -1.59 35.37
C GLU A 319 8.04 -0.86 34.01
N TRP A 320 8.70 -1.44 33.00
CA TRP A 320 8.78 -0.88 31.65
C TRP A 320 7.58 -1.28 30.81
N MET A 321 6.90 -0.28 30.25
CA MET A 321 5.86 -0.50 29.25
C MET A 321 6.52 -0.69 27.88
N VAL A 322 6.17 -1.76 27.18
CA VAL A 322 6.64 -2.03 25.82
C VAL A 322 5.52 -1.80 24.82
N LEU A 323 5.72 -0.85 23.92
CA LEU A 323 4.83 -0.55 22.81
C LEU A 323 5.52 -0.90 21.50
N GLU A 324 4.81 -1.62 20.64
CA GLU A 324 5.29 -2.07 19.33
C GLU A 324 4.39 -1.51 18.24
N ALA A 325 5.00 -1.05 17.16
CA ALA A 325 4.36 -0.63 15.92
C ALA A 325 5.13 -1.20 14.73
N ALA A 326 4.44 -1.64 13.69
CA ALA A 326 5.04 -2.17 12.48
C ALA A 326 4.73 -1.26 11.28
N CYS A 327 5.75 -0.92 10.51
CA CYS A 327 5.62 -0.32 9.19
C CYS A 327 5.52 -1.44 8.15
N VAL A 328 4.54 -1.37 7.24
CA VAL A 328 4.32 -2.42 6.23
C VAL A 328 4.33 -1.81 4.82
N PRO A 329 4.89 -2.52 3.80
CA PRO A 329 4.99 -1.99 2.44
C PRO A 329 3.65 -1.57 1.84
N GLN A 330 2.57 -2.24 2.24
CA GLN A 330 1.22 -1.99 1.73
C GLN A 330 0.56 -0.73 2.32
N GLN A 331 1.11 -0.12 3.39
CA GLN A 331 0.45 0.99 4.11
C GLN A 331 1.30 2.27 4.13
N THR A 332 2.25 2.42 3.19
CA THR A 332 3.09 3.62 3.09
C THR A 332 2.30 4.89 2.76
N LEU A 333 1.08 4.75 2.22
CA LEU A 333 0.16 5.84 1.89
C LEU A 333 -0.99 5.99 2.91
N SER A 334 -0.95 5.24 4.01
CA SER A 334 -1.93 5.35 5.08
C SER A 334 -1.41 6.28 6.17
N SER A 335 -1.91 7.51 6.19
CA SER A 335 -1.49 8.53 7.15
C SER A 335 -1.62 8.04 8.59
N TYR A 336 -0.54 8.18 9.36
CA TYR A 336 -0.47 7.81 10.77
C TYR A 336 -0.60 6.31 11.07
N TYR A 337 -0.34 5.43 10.10
CA TYR A 337 -0.61 3.99 10.26
C TYR A 337 0.12 3.36 11.48
N PRO A 338 1.46 3.48 11.65
CA PRO A 338 2.16 2.91 12.80
C PRO A 338 1.71 3.53 14.13
N ILE A 339 1.40 4.83 14.14
CA ILE A 339 0.88 5.51 15.34
C ILE A 339 -0.50 4.97 15.73
N SER A 340 -1.39 4.74 14.76
CA SER A 340 -2.70 4.18 15.03
C SER A 340 -2.57 2.79 15.68
N GLY A 341 -1.63 1.97 15.22
CA GLY A 341 -1.28 0.67 15.82
C GLY A 341 -0.75 0.80 17.24
N LEU A 342 0.16 1.76 17.47
CA LEU A 342 0.72 2.04 18.80
C LEU A 342 -0.36 2.45 19.80
N ILE A 343 -1.26 3.36 19.43
CA ILE A 343 -2.37 3.81 20.28
C ILE A 343 -3.34 2.65 20.58
N ARG A 344 -3.67 1.84 19.56
CA ARG A 344 -4.51 0.64 19.74
C ARG A 344 -3.86 -0.34 20.71
N ASN A 345 -2.56 -0.61 20.57
CA ASN A 345 -1.82 -1.50 21.46
C ASN A 345 -1.76 -0.97 22.89
N MET A 346 -1.51 0.33 23.06
CA MET A 346 -1.48 0.97 24.38
C MET A 346 -2.84 0.91 25.10
N PHE A 347 -3.94 1.03 24.36
CA PHE A 347 -5.29 0.93 24.92
C PHE A 347 -5.88 -0.49 24.88
N GLY A 348 -5.13 -1.49 24.39
CA GLY A 348 -5.60 -2.87 24.26
C GLY A 348 -6.81 -3.02 23.35
N ILE A 349 -6.87 -2.27 22.25
CA ILE A 349 -7.93 -2.31 21.23
C ILE A 349 -7.61 -3.39 20.20
N GLY A 350 -8.50 -4.35 20.00
CA GLY A 350 -8.37 -5.38 18.97
C GLY A 350 -8.87 -4.93 17.59
N ILE A 351 -8.44 -5.61 16.52
CA ILE A 351 -8.85 -5.26 15.14
C ILE A 351 -10.34 -5.50 14.87
N ASP A 352 -10.94 -6.45 15.57
CA ASP A 352 -12.34 -6.85 15.43
C ASP A 352 -13.27 -6.14 16.45
N ASP A 353 -12.74 -5.27 17.33
CA ASP A 353 -13.55 -4.53 18.31
C ASP A 353 -14.59 -3.64 17.60
N ALA A 354 -15.79 -3.55 18.17
CA ALA A 354 -16.87 -2.73 17.63
C ALA A 354 -16.59 -1.23 17.84
N PRO A 355 -16.92 -0.32 16.88
CA PRO A 355 -16.55 1.09 16.97
C PRO A 355 -17.00 1.78 18.26
N ALA A 356 -18.20 1.48 18.75
CA ALA A 356 -18.71 2.02 20.01
C ALA A 356 -17.87 1.59 21.24
N LEU A 357 -17.38 0.35 21.24
CA LEU A 357 -16.48 -0.14 22.28
C LEU A 357 -15.11 0.53 22.19
N VAL A 358 -14.59 0.70 20.98
CA VAL A 358 -13.32 1.40 20.74
C VAL A 358 -13.43 2.85 21.23
N ALA A 359 -14.46 3.58 20.82
CA ALA A 359 -14.70 4.96 21.24
C ALA A 359 -14.80 5.10 22.76
N LYS A 360 -15.55 4.20 23.41
CA LYS A 360 -15.66 4.15 24.87
C LYS A 360 -14.31 3.91 25.52
N ARG A 361 -13.56 2.89 25.06
CA ARG A 361 -12.25 2.53 25.65
C ARG A 361 -11.23 3.64 25.47
N VAL A 362 -11.17 4.27 24.29
CA VAL A 362 -10.31 5.44 24.03
C VAL A 362 -10.61 6.58 25.01
N ARG A 363 -11.89 6.93 25.18
CA ARG A 363 -12.30 7.99 26.12
C ARG A 363 -11.92 7.65 27.56
N GLU A 364 -12.24 6.44 28.02
CA GLU A 364 -11.95 5.98 29.38
C GLU A 364 -10.44 5.95 29.65
N GLN A 365 -9.62 5.48 28.70
CA GLN A 365 -8.16 5.42 28.85
C GLN A 365 -7.52 6.81 28.85
N ILE A 366 -7.98 7.73 27.99
CA ILE A 366 -7.49 9.12 27.96
C ILE A 366 -7.78 9.82 29.30
N VAL A 367 -9.03 9.76 29.78
CA VAL A 367 -9.42 10.38 31.06
C VAL A 367 -8.69 9.72 32.22
N SER A 368 -8.54 8.40 32.18
CA SER A 368 -7.78 7.65 33.19
C SER A 368 -6.31 8.06 33.19
N LEU A 369 -5.71 8.39 32.04
CA LEU A 369 -4.30 8.77 31.92
C LEU A 369 -4.03 10.17 32.47
N GLU A 370 -4.78 11.15 32.00
CA GLU A 370 -4.77 12.52 32.52
C GLU A 370 -6.04 13.25 32.06
N PRO A 371 -6.85 13.84 32.96
CA PRO A 371 -8.08 14.52 32.57
C PRO A 371 -7.89 15.65 31.54
N THR A 372 -6.76 16.36 31.57
CA THR A 372 -6.46 17.45 30.62
C THR A 372 -6.33 16.93 29.18
N LEU A 373 -5.94 15.68 28.96
CA LEU A 373 -5.87 15.08 27.62
C LEU A 373 -7.22 14.95 26.92
N SER A 374 -8.33 15.18 27.63
CA SER A 374 -9.67 15.15 27.03
C SER A 374 -9.83 16.15 25.89
N GLU A 375 -9.09 17.27 25.90
CA GLU A 375 -9.07 18.24 24.81
C GLU A 375 -8.54 17.64 23.48
N TYR A 376 -7.68 16.63 23.57
CA TYR A 376 -7.07 15.95 22.42
C TYR A 376 -7.87 14.73 21.95
N LEU A 377 -8.99 14.40 22.60
CA LEU A 377 -9.84 13.27 22.24
C LEU A 377 -10.29 13.30 20.76
N PRO A 378 -10.68 14.46 20.17
CA PRO A 378 -11.05 14.53 18.75
C PRO A 378 -9.88 14.20 17.82
N ALA A 379 -8.68 14.66 18.16
CA ALA A 379 -7.47 14.41 17.38
C ALA A 379 -7.07 12.93 17.39
N ILE A 380 -7.05 12.30 18.58
CA ILE A 380 -6.76 10.87 18.73
C ILE A 380 -7.82 10.01 18.03
N SER A 381 -9.09 10.38 18.18
CA SER A 381 -10.19 9.68 17.49
C SER A 381 -10.09 9.83 15.97
N SER A 382 -9.64 10.99 15.47
CA SER A 382 -9.39 11.21 14.05
C SER A 382 -8.30 10.28 13.52
N VAL A 383 -7.21 10.06 14.25
CA VAL A 383 -6.14 9.11 13.89
C VAL A 383 -6.65 7.66 13.88
N LEU A 384 -7.55 7.31 14.80
CA LEU A 384 -8.11 5.96 14.93
C LEU A 384 -9.31 5.68 14.01
N ASP A 385 -9.71 6.63 13.16
CA ASP A 385 -10.91 6.56 12.31
C ASP A 385 -12.21 6.34 13.10
N ILE A 386 -12.26 6.82 14.35
CA ILE A 386 -13.46 6.69 15.18
C ILE A 386 -14.39 7.86 14.89
N SER A 387 -15.63 7.55 14.53
CA SER A 387 -16.72 8.51 14.48
C SER A 387 -16.94 9.14 15.87
N VAL A 388 -16.39 10.34 16.08
CA VAL A 388 -16.83 11.24 17.15
C VAL A 388 -18.07 11.95 16.61
N GLU A 389 -19.16 11.21 16.44
CA GLU A 389 -20.40 11.76 15.90
C GLU A 389 -20.87 12.96 16.76
N ASP A 390 -20.92 14.11 16.11
CA ASP A 390 -21.67 15.34 16.42
C ASP A 390 -21.39 16.17 17.68
N GLN A 391 -20.51 15.75 18.59
CA GLN A 391 -20.36 16.47 19.87
C GLN A 391 -19.26 17.52 19.94
N ASP A 392 -18.26 17.50 19.04
CA ASP A 392 -17.17 18.48 19.06
C ASP A 392 -17.23 19.44 17.86
N GLN A 393 -18.00 20.52 18.03
CA GLN A 393 -18.13 21.57 17.02
C GLN A 393 -16.80 22.30 16.78
N GLU A 394 -15.91 22.37 17.78
CA GLU A 394 -14.62 23.04 17.67
C GLU A 394 -13.68 22.26 16.76
N TRP A 395 -13.60 20.93 16.90
CA TRP A 395 -12.83 20.10 15.99
C TRP A 395 -13.29 20.21 14.53
N LYS A 396 -14.61 20.33 14.30
CA LYS A 396 -15.15 20.49 12.94
C LYS A 396 -14.72 21.82 12.29
N LYS A 397 -14.58 22.90 13.09
CA LYS A 397 -14.15 24.23 12.64
C LYS A 397 -12.66 24.29 12.30
N LEU A 398 -11.82 23.47 12.94
CA LEU A 398 -10.38 23.50 12.70
C LEU A 398 -10.00 23.23 11.24
N GLU A 399 -9.03 23.99 10.77
CA GLU A 399 -8.42 23.84 9.45
C GLU A 399 -7.59 22.55 9.35
N PRO A 400 -7.37 21.98 8.15
CA PRO A 400 -6.54 20.79 7.99
C PRO A 400 -5.13 20.92 8.58
N SER A 401 -4.48 22.08 8.44
CA SER A 401 -3.17 22.36 9.03
C SER A 401 -3.24 22.42 10.57
N GLU A 402 -4.31 23.00 11.12
CA GLU A 402 -4.55 23.06 12.57
C GLU A 402 -4.87 21.68 13.13
N LYS A 403 -5.70 20.89 12.44
CA LYS A 403 -5.98 19.48 12.76
C LYS A 403 -4.70 18.66 12.78
N ARG A 404 -3.85 18.82 11.76
CA ARG A 404 -2.54 18.17 11.70
C ARG A 404 -1.68 18.52 12.92
N ARG A 405 -1.57 19.81 13.25
CA ARG A 405 -0.84 20.28 14.44
C ARG A 405 -1.42 19.68 15.73
N ALA A 406 -2.75 19.74 15.89
CA ALA A 406 -3.45 19.17 17.04
C ALA A 406 -3.27 17.64 17.13
N ILE A 407 -3.20 16.91 16.01
CA ILE A 407 -2.88 15.48 15.96
C ILE A 407 -1.45 15.24 16.45
N ILE A 408 -0.46 15.98 15.93
CA ILE A 408 0.93 15.83 16.34
C ILE A 408 1.08 16.14 17.83
N GLU A 409 0.50 17.23 18.32
CA GLU A 409 0.49 17.61 19.73
C GLU A 409 -0.21 16.56 20.59
N ALA A 410 -1.37 16.06 20.17
CA ALA A 410 -2.10 15.01 20.87
C ALA A 410 -1.27 13.73 21.02
N ILE A 411 -0.62 13.28 19.95
CA ILE A 411 0.21 12.07 19.95
C ILE A 411 1.41 12.26 20.87
N ILE A 412 2.11 13.39 20.77
CA ILE A 412 3.25 13.70 21.63
C ILE A 412 2.79 13.76 23.08
N SER A 413 1.77 14.55 23.40
CA SER A 413 1.21 14.68 24.75
C SER A 413 0.82 13.31 25.32
N LEU A 414 0.13 12.47 24.54
CA LEU A 414 -0.27 11.14 24.95
C LEU A 414 0.94 10.29 25.40
N ILE A 415 2.02 10.28 24.61
CA ILE A 415 3.25 9.56 24.96
C ILE A 415 3.91 10.18 26.21
N LEU A 416 3.94 11.51 26.32
CA LEU A 416 4.54 12.21 27.47
C LEU A 416 3.82 11.91 28.79
N PHE A 417 2.49 11.94 28.80
CA PHE A 417 1.72 11.62 30.00
C PHE A 417 1.81 10.13 30.36
N GLN A 418 1.88 9.25 29.36
CA GLN A 418 2.12 7.83 29.59
C GLN A 418 3.50 7.56 30.21
N GLU A 419 4.54 8.22 29.71
CA GLU A 419 5.91 8.10 30.22
C GLU A 419 6.03 8.50 31.70
N ARG A 420 5.27 9.52 32.14
CA ARG A 420 5.28 9.95 33.55
C ARG A 420 4.83 8.85 34.50
N ARG A 421 3.90 7.99 34.08
CA ARG A 421 3.41 6.86 34.86
C ARG A 421 4.38 5.70 34.90
N THR A 422 4.95 5.35 33.74
CA THR A 422 5.79 4.17 33.56
C THR A 422 6.84 4.47 32.49
N PRO A 423 8.12 4.13 32.71
CA PRO A 423 9.14 4.24 31.68
C PRO A 423 8.77 3.33 30.49
N MET A 424 9.16 3.75 29.27
CA MET A 424 8.65 3.12 28.04
C MET A 424 9.76 2.68 27.10
N VAL A 425 9.59 1.50 26.50
CA VAL A 425 10.32 1.09 25.30
C VAL A 425 9.34 1.15 24.12
N ILE A 426 9.65 1.98 23.13
CA ILE A 426 8.85 2.11 21.90
C ILE A 426 9.63 1.48 20.76
N ILE A 427 9.06 0.43 20.17
CA ILE A 427 9.65 -0.31 19.06
C ILE A 427 8.88 0.02 17.79
N VAL A 428 9.57 0.53 16.77
CA VAL A 428 9.01 0.75 15.44
C VAL A 428 9.74 -0.13 14.44
N GLU A 429 9.08 -1.20 13.99
CA GLU A 429 9.67 -2.14 13.06
C GLU A 429 9.58 -1.64 11.61
N ASP A 430 10.67 -1.85 10.87
CA ASP A 430 10.81 -1.65 9.43
C ASP A 430 10.49 -0.23 8.93
N VAL A 431 11.09 0.78 9.59
CA VAL A 431 10.86 2.22 9.34
C VAL A 431 11.16 2.72 7.92
N HIS A 432 11.71 1.87 7.05
CA HIS A 432 11.87 2.18 5.63
C HIS A 432 10.52 2.18 4.87
N TRP A 433 9.47 1.57 5.44
CA TRP A 433 8.09 1.65 4.94
C TRP A 433 7.19 2.59 5.75
N ILE A 434 7.76 3.54 6.48
CA ILE A 434 7.02 4.51 7.28
C ILE A 434 6.22 5.48 6.39
N ASP A 435 5.01 5.86 6.80
CA ASP A 435 4.24 6.93 6.14
C ASP A 435 4.85 8.32 6.42
N ALA A 436 4.55 9.30 5.56
CA ALA A 436 5.21 10.60 5.62
C ALA A 436 4.90 11.37 6.92
N GLU A 437 3.66 11.29 7.41
CA GLU A 437 3.26 11.99 8.64
C GLU A 437 3.85 11.36 9.89
N THR A 438 3.87 10.03 10.00
CA THR A 438 4.55 9.34 11.11
C THR A 438 6.04 9.63 11.11
N LYS A 439 6.67 9.72 9.93
CA LYS A 439 8.09 10.11 9.82
C LYS A 439 8.36 11.48 10.46
N ILE A 440 7.48 12.46 10.21
CA ILE A 440 7.57 13.81 10.78
C ILE A 440 7.36 13.78 12.29
N ILE A 441 6.38 13.03 12.78
CA ILE A 441 6.14 12.85 14.23
C ILE A 441 7.37 12.24 14.89
N LEU A 442 7.95 11.17 14.32
CA LEU A 442 9.15 10.56 14.87
C LEU A 442 10.30 11.55 14.93
N HIS A 443 10.60 12.27 13.85
CA HIS A 443 11.67 13.27 13.85
C HIS A 443 11.46 14.37 14.90
N ASN A 444 10.23 14.90 15.01
CA ASN A 444 9.88 15.88 16.04
C ASN A 444 10.05 15.31 17.44
N PHE A 445 9.68 14.05 17.64
CA PHE A 445 9.77 13.38 18.93
C PHE A 445 11.21 13.09 19.34
N LEU A 446 12.08 12.69 18.40
CA LEU A 446 13.52 12.45 18.64
C LEU A 446 14.20 13.67 19.27
N SER A 447 13.87 14.89 18.81
CA SER A 447 14.41 16.14 19.36
C SER A 447 14.01 16.40 20.81
N ARG A 448 12.92 15.77 21.29
CA ARG A 448 12.34 15.96 22.62
C ARG A 448 12.71 14.88 23.63
N LEU A 449 13.37 13.79 23.23
CA LEU A 449 13.66 12.65 24.12
C LEU A 449 14.50 12.99 25.37
N ARG A 450 15.29 14.07 25.33
CA ARG A 450 16.07 14.53 26.48
C ARG A 450 15.14 14.88 27.65
N GLY A 451 15.38 14.30 28.81
CA GLY A 451 14.54 14.47 30.00
C GLY A 451 13.46 13.40 30.19
N MET A 452 13.34 12.43 29.27
CA MET A 452 12.30 11.40 29.30
C MET A 452 12.86 10.01 29.60
N ARG A 453 12.07 9.15 30.25
CA ARG A 453 12.42 7.73 30.48
C ARG A 453 11.92 6.85 29.34
N ILE A 454 12.35 7.19 28.13
CA ILE A 454 11.96 6.50 26.90
C ILE A 454 13.18 5.96 26.18
N LEU A 455 13.11 4.69 25.80
CA LEU A 455 14.02 4.08 24.85
C LEU A 455 13.26 3.77 23.56
N MET A 456 13.60 4.49 22.48
CA MET A 456 13.06 4.24 21.15
C MET A 456 13.99 3.33 20.35
N ILE A 457 13.46 2.23 19.83
CA ILE A 457 14.19 1.26 19.01
C ILE A 457 13.51 1.17 17.65
N MET A 458 14.25 1.49 16.59
CA MET A 458 13.77 1.36 15.22
C MET A 458 14.50 0.25 14.50
N THR A 459 13.85 -0.43 13.55
CA THR A 459 14.54 -1.38 12.66
C THR A 459 14.46 -0.94 11.21
N GLN A 460 15.57 -1.09 10.46
CA GLN A 460 15.60 -0.78 9.03
C GLN A 460 16.52 -1.72 8.26
N ARG A 461 16.32 -1.78 6.93
CA ARG A 461 17.22 -2.44 5.99
C ARG A 461 18.35 -1.48 5.60
N SER A 462 19.48 -2.02 5.14
CA SER A 462 20.73 -1.26 4.97
C SER A 462 20.70 -0.17 3.89
N GLU A 463 19.72 -0.22 2.97
CA GLU A 463 19.72 0.58 1.73
C GLU A 463 18.82 1.83 1.80
N ASP A 464 17.86 1.89 2.73
CA ASP A 464 16.91 3.00 2.86
C ASP A 464 16.68 3.30 4.35
N GLY A 465 17.06 4.48 4.83
CA GLY A 465 16.95 4.79 6.25
C GLY A 465 16.67 6.24 6.60
N LEU A 466 16.13 6.45 7.80
CA LEU A 466 16.05 7.74 8.47
C LEU A 466 17.49 8.23 8.73
N ALA A 467 17.99 9.12 7.87
CA ALA A 467 19.28 9.77 8.05
C ALA A 467 19.16 10.88 9.10
N ASP A 468 19.23 10.52 10.38
CA ASP A 468 19.29 11.49 11.48
C ASP A 468 20.64 11.37 12.20
N PRO A 469 21.46 12.44 12.23
CA PRO A 469 22.74 12.44 12.96
C PRO A 469 22.60 12.19 14.47
N GLY A 470 21.41 12.40 15.05
CA GLY A 470 21.13 12.19 16.47
C GLY A 470 20.82 10.74 16.87
N LEU A 471 20.69 9.83 15.89
CA LEU A 471 20.31 8.44 16.12
C LEU A 471 21.53 7.52 16.29
N LEU A 472 21.57 6.77 17.39
CA LEU A 472 22.60 5.74 17.58
C LEU A 472 22.35 4.59 16.59
N ARG A 473 23.28 4.36 15.67
CA ARG A 473 23.17 3.29 14.67
C ARG A 473 23.81 2.01 15.19
N LEU A 474 23.03 0.95 15.30
CA LEU A 474 23.47 -0.39 15.69
C LEU A 474 23.41 -1.32 14.48
N GLU A 475 24.55 -1.56 13.84
CA GLU A 475 24.62 -2.41 12.65
C GLU A 475 24.78 -3.88 13.03
N LEU A 476 23.88 -4.72 12.53
CA LEU A 476 24.00 -6.16 12.65
C LEU A 476 24.77 -6.71 11.44
N SER A 477 25.97 -7.24 11.71
CA SER A 477 26.70 -8.04 10.74
C SER A 477 26.17 -9.48 10.70
N ALA A 478 26.55 -10.25 9.68
CA ALA A 478 26.44 -11.71 9.76
C ALA A 478 27.19 -12.25 11.00
N LEU A 479 26.73 -13.38 11.54
CA LEU A 479 27.42 -14.06 12.63
C LEU A 479 28.81 -14.50 12.15
N ASP A 480 29.81 -14.33 13.01
CA ASP A 480 31.14 -14.86 12.74
C ASP A 480 31.15 -16.39 12.76
N GLY A 481 32.30 -16.98 12.42
CA GLY A 481 32.45 -18.43 12.38
C GLY A 481 32.19 -19.09 13.74
N MET A 482 32.59 -18.47 14.85
CA MET A 482 32.42 -19.05 16.19
C MET A 482 30.95 -19.02 16.64
N ALA A 483 30.28 -17.88 16.47
CA ALA A 483 28.87 -17.70 16.77
C ALA A 483 27.97 -18.57 15.86
N SER A 484 28.33 -18.70 14.58
CA SER A 484 27.63 -19.62 13.66
C SER A 484 27.74 -21.08 14.12
N GLN A 485 28.92 -21.50 14.57
CA GLN A 485 29.12 -22.85 15.12
C GLN A 485 28.40 -23.04 16.45
N GLU A 486 28.39 -22.05 17.33
CA GLU A 486 27.63 -22.08 18.60
C GLU A 486 26.12 -22.20 18.34
N MET A 487 25.60 -21.52 17.32
CA MET A 487 24.20 -21.65 16.93
C MET A 487 23.89 -23.06 16.41
N LEU A 488 24.75 -23.62 15.56
CA LEU A 488 24.60 -25.00 15.08
C LEU A 488 24.78 -26.04 16.19
N ASP A 489 25.64 -25.80 17.18
CA ASP A 489 25.78 -26.62 18.38
C ASP A 489 24.43 -26.77 19.10
N ARG A 490 23.68 -25.68 19.22
CA ARG A 490 22.38 -25.66 19.89
C ARG A 490 21.28 -26.28 19.02
N LEU A 491 21.29 -26.00 17.72
CA LEU A 491 20.27 -26.49 16.79
C LEU A 491 20.44 -27.98 16.45
N MET A 492 21.69 -28.47 16.40
CA MET A 492 22.01 -29.82 15.93
C MET A 492 22.60 -30.72 17.02
N GLY A 493 23.18 -30.19 18.09
CA GLY A 493 23.93 -30.98 19.08
C GLY A 493 25.38 -31.20 18.68
N ARG A 494 26.24 -31.54 19.65
CA ARG A 494 27.71 -31.55 19.52
C ARG A 494 28.33 -32.84 18.97
N ASP A 495 27.56 -33.66 18.28
CA ASP A 495 28.07 -34.92 17.73
C ASP A 495 29.14 -34.66 16.66
N VAL A 496 30.30 -35.33 16.79
CA VAL A 496 31.45 -35.18 15.87
C VAL A 496 31.11 -35.57 14.45
N THR A 497 30.16 -36.48 14.25
CA THR A 497 29.70 -36.93 12.93
C THR A 497 29.04 -35.80 12.13
N LEU A 498 28.52 -34.77 12.80
CA LEU A 498 27.89 -33.62 12.14
C LEU A 498 28.89 -32.58 11.61
N GLN A 499 30.19 -32.74 11.85
CA GLN A 499 31.18 -31.69 11.54
C GLN A 499 31.24 -31.35 10.04
N SER A 500 31.17 -32.36 9.16
CA SER A 500 31.16 -32.15 7.70
C SER A 500 29.93 -31.36 7.25
N ILE A 501 28.73 -31.73 7.74
CA ILE A 501 27.51 -31.02 7.37
C ILE A 501 27.44 -29.61 7.96
N ARG A 502 27.97 -29.39 9.17
CA ARG A 502 28.06 -28.06 9.80
C ARG A 502 28.89 -27.10 8.95
N GLN A 503 30.05 -27.52 8.48
CA GLN A 503 30.89 -26.69 7.61
C GLN A 503 30.16 -26.29 6.33
N ARG A 504 29.43 -27.23 5.72
CA ARG A 504 28.64 -26.94 4.52
C ARG A 504 27.47 -25.99 4.81
N ILE A 505 26.78 -26.15 5.94
CA ILE A 505 25.70 -25.25 6.38
C ILE A 505 26.24 -23.83 6.64
N VAL A 506 27.36 -23.68 7.36
CA VAL A 506 27.98 -22.37 7.61
C VAL A 506 28.43 -21.71 6.30
N ALA A 507 29.09 -22.47 5.42
CA ALA A 507 29.56 -21.96 4.13
C ALA A 507 28.40 -21.46 3.24
N LYS A 508 27.23 -22.10 3.32
CA LYS A 508 26.04 -21.69 2.57
C LYS A 508 25.28 -20.56 3.24
N ALA A 509 25.12 -20.60 4.55
CA ALA A 509 24.40 -19.58 5.29
C ALA A 509 25.16 -18.25 5.38
N GLN A 510 26.49 -18.27 5.21
CA GLN A 510 27.36 -17.10 5.30
C GLN A 510 27.09 -16.26 6.57
N GLY A 511 26.85 -16.95 7.68
CA GLY A 511 26.56 -16.33 8.98
C GLY A 511 25.16 -15.71 9.13
N ASN A 512 24.22 -15.90 8.19
CA ASN A 512 22.84 -15.47 8.35
C ASN A 512 22.09 -16.42 9.33
N PRO A 513 21.69 -15.94 10.54
CA PRO A 513 21.06 -16.77 11.57
C PRO A 513 19.78 -17.47 11.10
N LEU A 514 18.90 -16.72 10.41
CA LEU A 514 17.65 -17.28 9.89
C LEU A 514 17.94 -18.39 8.87
N PHE A 515 18.93 -18.19 8.01
CA PHE A 515 19.30 -19.21 7.02
C PHE A 515 19.93 -20.45 7.68
N LEU A 516 20.73 -20.28 8.74
CA LEU A 516 21.25 -21.40 9.53
C LEU A 516 20.12 -22.24 10.15
N GLU A 517 19.15 -21.58 10.80
CA GLU A 517 17.99 -22.23 11.42
C GLU A 517 17.14 -22.97 10.38
N GLU A 518 16.81 -22.30 9.27
CA GLU A 518 15.99 -22.85 8.20
C GLU A 518 16.68 -24.01 7.47
N LEU A 519 18.00 -23.96 7.25
CA LEU A 519 18.75 -25.08 6.67
C LEU A 519 18.74 -26.31 7.57
N VAL A 520 18.97 -26.14 8.87
CA VAL A 520 18.92 -27.25 9.83
C VAL A 520 17.50 -27.83 9.88
N GLN A 521 16.48 -26.98 9.97
CA GLN A 521 15.09 -27.40 10.02
C GLN A 521 14.68 -28.14 8.73
N SER A 522 15.04 -27.62 7.56
CA SER A 522 14.74 -28.25 6.28
C SER A 522 15.43 -29.60 6.10
N LEU A 523 16.68 -29.74 6.54
CA LEU A 523 17.43 -31.00 6.54
C LEU A 523 16.82 -32.03 7.51
N ALA A 524 16.39 -31.58 8.70
CA ALA A 524 15.66 -32.40 9.66
C ALA A 524 14.32 -32.88 9.07
N GLU A 525 13.55 -31.96 8.48
CA GLU A 525 12.28 -32.26 7.80
C GLU A 525 12.47 -33.16 6.58
N ALA A 526 13.62 -33.12 5.91
CA ALA A 526 13.99 -34.03 4.83
C ALA A 526 14.46 -35.41 5.34
N GLY A 527 14.54 -35.63 6.66
CA GLY A 527 15.01 -36.89 7.26
C GLY A 527 16.53 -37.09 7.19
N SER A 528 17.31 -36.03 6.98
CA SER A 528 18.78 -36.07 6.91
C SER A 528 19.44 -36.24 8.29
N PHE A 529 18.70 -36.01 9.36
CA PHE A 529 19.14 -36.22 10.74
C PHE A 529 18.31 -37.31 11.43
N ARG A 530 18.94 -38.07 12.33
CA ARG A 530 18.29 -38.96 13.30
C ARG A 530 18.31 -38.30 14.68
N GLY A 531 17.30 -38.59 15.49
CA GLY A 531 17.20 -38.03 16.84
C GLY A 531 16.40 -36.73 16.87
N GLU A 532 16.58 -36.01 17.95
CA GLU A 532 15.80 -34.85 18.34
C GLU A 532 16.58 -33.55 18.10
N PRO A 533 15.95 -32.40 17.78
CA PRO A 533 16.69 -31.14 17.62
C PRO A 533 17.68 -30.84 18.76
N GLY A 534 18.89 -30.39 18.44
CA GLY A 534 19.97 -30.22 19.42
C GLY A 534 20.62 -31.52 19.91
N TYR A 535 20.19 -32.70 19.43
CA TYR A 535 20.80 -34.02 19.64
C TYR A 535 20.67 -34.87 18.35
N TYR A 536 21.05 -34.28 17.22
CA TYR A 536 21.02 -34.96 15.93
C TYR A 536 22.26 -35.83 15.72
N GLY A 537 22.07 -36.95 15.03
CA GLY A 537 23.11 -37.72 14.35
C GLY A 537 22.83 -37.78 12.84
N LEU A 538 23.82 -38.08 12.02
CA LEU A 538 23.61 -38.21 10.57
C LEU A 538 22.77 -39.45 10.23
N SER A 539 21.75 -39.30 9.39
CA SER A 539 20.96 -40.43 8.88
C SER A 539 21.55 -41.06 7.60
N LYS A 540 22.32 -40.26 6.84
CA LYS A 540 23.07 -40.59 5.61
C LYS A 540 24.40 -39.80 5.55
N PRO A 541 25.38 -40.17 4.71
CA PRO A 541 26.65 -39.43 4.60
C PRO A 541 26.43 -37.95 4.25
N ALA A 542 27.24 -37.07 4.85
CA ALA A 542 27.08 -35.63 4.69
C ALA A 542 27.18 -35.19 3.22
N GLU A 543 27.96 -35.88 2.39
CA GLU A 543 28.21 -35.57 0.98
C GLU A 543 26.97 -35.79 0.10
N ARG A 544 26.06 -36.68 0.50
CA ARG A 544 24.80 -36.98 -0.23
C ARG A 544 23.63 -36.10 0.22
N MET A 545 23.85 -35.16 1.14
CA MET A 545 22.82 -34.22 1.57
C MET A 545 22.81 -33.01 0.64
N GLU A 546 21.68 -32.76 -0.01
CA GLU A 546 21.46 -31.53 -0.76
C GLU A 546 21.13 -30.39 0.20
N ILE A 547 21.97 -29.36 0.19
CA ILE A 547 21.76 -28.15 0.96
C ILE A 547 21.24 -27.08 -0.02
N PRO A 548 20.02 -26.57 0.19
CA PRO A 548 19.47 -25.50 -0.63
C PRO A 548 20.41 -24.30 -0.70
N GLN A 549 20.52 -23.69 -1.87
CA GLN A 549 21.47 -22.60 -2.13
C GLN A 549 21.00 -21.24 -1.58
N THR A 550 19.70 -21.07 -1.34
CA THR A 550 19.13 -19.81 -0.84
C THR A 550 18.05 -20.05 0.21
N ILE A 551 17.85 -19.07 1.10
CA ILE A 551 16.77 -19.08 2.08
C ILE A 551 15.37 -19.09 1.44
N HIS A 552 15.20 -18.42 0.30
CA HIS A 552 13.94 -18.44 -0.46
C HIS A 552 13.60 -19.86 -0.91
N THR A 553 14.59 -20.62 -1.40
CA THR A 553 14.40 -22.03 -1.78
C THR A 553 14.03 -22.89 -0.58
N VAL A 554 14.62 -22.63 0.59
CA VAL A 554 14.26 -23.37 1.82
C VAL A 554 12.81 -23.10 2.22
N LEU A 555 12.43 -21.83 2.33
CA LEU A 555 11.08 -21.44 2.75
C LEU A 555 10.03 -21.86 1.72
N ALA A 556 10.32 -21.73 0.42
CA ALA A 556 9.44 -22.21 -0.64
C ALA A 556 9.24 -23.72 -0.54
N ALA A 557 10.32 -24.50 -0.36
CA ALA A 557 10.23 -25.94 -0.17
C ALA A 557 9.46 -26.33 1.09
N ARG A 558 9.49 -25.53 2.17
CA ARG A 558 8.68 -25.77 3.38
C ARG A 558 7.20 -25.45 3.16
N ILE A 559 6.90 -24.38 2.42
CA ILE A 559 5.54 -24.01 2.04
C ILE A 559 4.96 -25.03 1.04
N ASP A 560 5.78 -25.56 0.14
CA ASP A 560 5.36 -26.57 -0.83
C ASP A 560 5.01 -27.91 -0.20
N ARG A 561 5.53 -28.18 1.00
CA ARG A 561 5.12 -29.33 1.81
C ARG A 561 3.77 -29.19 2.51
N LEU A 562 3.17 -28.00 2.44
CA LEU A 562 1.79 -27.82 2.88
C LEU A 562 0.86 -28.20 1.72
N ASP A 563 -0.03 -29.16 1.94
CA ASP A 563 -1.04 -29.53 0.93
C ASP A 563 -2.45 -29.11 1.36
N GLY A 564 -3.28 -28.71 0.40
CA GLY A 564 -4.69 -28.41 0.62
C GLY A 564 -4.95 -27.14 1.45
N VAL A 565 -5.78 -27.27 2.49
CA VAL A 565 -6.32 -26.13 3.27
C VAL A 565 -5.23 -25.33 4.02
N PRO A 566 -4.23 -25.95 4.70
CA PRO A 566 -3.13 -25.21 5.34
C PRO A 566 -2.33 -24.29 4.39
N LYS A 567 -2.01 -24.74 3.16
CA LYS A 567 -1.29 -23.91 2.18
C LYS A 567 -2.14 -22.73 1.74
N ALA A 568 -3.41 -22.97 1.43
CA ALA A 568 -4.35 -21.91 1.07
C ALA A 568 -4.54 -20.89 2.22
N LEU A 569 -4.56 -21.34 3.47
CA LEU A 569 -4.61 -20.48 4.66
C LEU A 569 -3.37 -19.59 4.78
N LEU A 570 -2.18 -20.15 4.61
CA LEU A 570 -0.93 -19.38 4.69
C LEU A 570 -0.83 -18.35 3.56
N GLN A 571 -1.17 -18.74 2.32
CA GLN A 571 -1.16 -17.83 1.17
C GLN A 571 -2.21 -16.72 1.29
N THR A 572 -3.41 -17.05 1.76
CA THR A 572 -4.46 -16.05 2.02
C THR A 572 -4.05 -15.09 3.15
N SER A 573 -3.42 -15.63 4.21
CA SER A 573 -2.84 -14.83 5.29
C SER A 573 -1.81 -13.84 4.74
N ALA A 574 -0.97 -14.26 3.77
CA ALA A 574 0.04 -13.42 3.17
C ALA A 574 -0.55 -12.26 2.34
N VAL A 575 -1.73 -12.46 1.75
CA VAL A 575 -2.50 -11.40 1.07
C VAL A 575 -3.11 -10.42 2.05
N ILE A 576 -3.61 -10.88 3.22
CA ILE A 576 -4.27 -10.03 4.22
C ILE A 576 -3.31 -9.01 4.86
N GLY A 577 -2.09 -9.43 5.19
CA GLY A 577 -1.07 -8.57 5.81
C GLY A 577 -0.26 -9.27 6.91
N ALA A 578 0.41 -8.46 7.74
CA ALA A 578 1.24 -8.95 8.86
C ALA A 578 0.39 -9.53 10.00
N ASP A 579 -0.73 -8.87 10.33
CA ASP A 579 -1.70 -9.31 11.31
C ASP A 579 -2.95 -9.86 10.64
N VAL A 580 -3.28 -11.11 10.98
CA VAL A 580 -4.30 -11.90 10.31
C VAL A 580 -5.46 -12.14 11.27
N SER A 581 -6.55 -11.40 11.05
CA SER A 581 -7.83 -11.71 11.72
C SER A 581 -8.37 -13.04 11.20
N ILE A 582 -8.67 -13.96 12.12
CA ILE A 582 -9.34 -15.23 11.82
C ILE A 582 -10.62 -15.00 11.04
N ALA A 583 -11.31 -13.90 11.33
CA ALA A 583 -12.63 -13.62 10.81
C ALA A 583 -12.58 -13.10 9.37
N LEU A 584 -11.59 -12.26 9.04
CA LEU A 584 -11.29 -11.86 7.65
C LEU A 584 -10.79 -13.05 6.83
N LEU A 585 -9.90 -13.87 7.41
CA LEU A 585 -9.38 -15.09 6.79
C LEU A 585 -10.50 -16.10 6.47
N SER A 586 -11.42 -16.31 7.41
CA SER A 586 -12.61 -17.16 7.23
C SER A 586 -13.52 -16.64 6.12
N GLY A 587 -13.73 -15.32 6.05
CA GLY A 587 -14.56 -14.70 5.02
C GLY A 587 -13.98 -14.85 3.62
N ILE A 588 -12.67 -14.60 3.46
CA ILE A 588 -11.98 -14.73 2.15
C ILE A 588 -11.96 -16.18 1.67
N LEU A 589 -11.81 -17.14 2.57
CA LEU A 589 -11.83 -18.56 2.24
C LEU A 589 -13.25 -19.14 2.12
N GLU A 590 -14.28 -18.40 2.53
CA GLU A 590 -15.68 -18.86 2.61
C GLU A 590 -15.85 -20.12 3.49
N VAL A 591 -15.05 -20.23 4.55
CA VAL A 591 -15.06 -21.36 5.48
C VAL A 591 -15.39 -20.89 6.89
N ALA A 592 -16.21 -21.65 7.62
CA ALA A 592 -16.54 -21.34 9.01
C ALA A 592 -15.28 -21.28 9.91
N PRO A 593 -15.16 -20.31 10.85
CA PRO A 593 -13.98 -20.15 11.69
C PRO A 593 -13.55 -21.41 12.46
N GLY A 594 -14.53 -22.21 12.91
CA GLY A 594 -14.27 -23.47 13.62
C GLY A 594 -13.58 -24.55 12.77
N LYS A 595 -13.72 -24.49 11.44
CA LYS A 595 -13.09 -25.46 10.51
C LYS A 595 -11.63 -25.12 10.22
N ILE A 596 -11.25 -23.84 10.19
CA ILE A 596 -9.87 -23.42 9.95
C ILE A 596 -8.99 -23.49 11.22
N ALA A 597 -9.58 -23.62 12.41
CA ALA A 597 -8.85 -23.64 13.68
C ALA A 597 -7.85 -24.80 13.80
N ARG A 598 -8.16 -25.98 13.21
CA ARG A 598 -7.24 -27.13 13.19
C ARG A 598 -6.04 -26.83 12.31
N ASP A 599 -6.27 -26.24 11.13
CA ASP A 599 -5.22 -25.96 10.15
C ASP A 599 -4.34 -24.77 10.57
N LEU A 600 -4.91 -23.76 11.25
CA LEU A 600 -4.12 -22.70 11.90
C LEU A 600 -3.18 -23.27 12.97
N LYS A 601 -3.62 -24.25 13.76
CA LYS A 601 -2.74 -24.99 14.68
C LYS A 601 -1.69 -25.82 13.93
N THR A 602 -1.98 -26.31 12.73
CA THR A 602 -0.98 -26.99 11.88
C THR A 602 0.09 -26.00 11.40
N LEU A 603 -0.30 -24.80 10.95
CA LEU A 603 0.62 -23.74 10.57
C LEU A 603 1.45 -23.22 11.75
N GLU A 604 0.85 -23.18 12.95
CA GLU A 604 1.55 -22.89 14.20
C GLU A 604 2.59 -23.96 14.54
N LYS A 605 2.23 -25.25 14.44
CA LYS A 605 3.16 -26.38 14.64
C LYS A 605 4.25 -26.47 13.56
N ALA A 606 3.99 -25.92 12.38
CA ALA A 606 4.95 -25.81 11.30
C ALA A 606 5.87 -24.59 11.44
N ASP A 607 5.74 -23.79 12.51
CA ASP A 607 6.52 -22.57 12.72
C ASP A 607 6.33 -21.50 11.63
N LEU A 608 5.18 -21.50 10.95
CA LEU A 608 4.90 -20.54 9.87
C LEU A 608 4.08 -19.35 10.35
N LEU A 609 3.08 -19.61 11.20
CA LEU A 609 2.27 -18.60 11.88
C LEU A 609 2.41 -18.74 13.40
N ARG A 610 2.15 -17.67 14.15
CA ARG A 610 2.09 -17.67 15.62
C ARG A 610 0.82 -16.96 16.08
N LYS A 611 0.24 -17.44 17.19
CA LYS A 611 -0.90 -16.77 17.82
C LYS A 611 -0.43 -15.51 18.57
N VAL A 612 -1.12 -14.38 18.37
CA VAL A 612 -0.84 -13.13 19.09
C VAL A 612 -1.42 -13.24 20.50
N LYS A 613 -0.55 -13.18 21.54
CA LYS A 613 -0.94 -13.49 22.93
C LYS A 613 -1.86 -12.46 23.59
N ARG A 614 -1.92 -11.22 23.09
CA ARG A 614 -2.70 -10.11 23.70
C ARG A 614 -4.11 -9.95 23.14
N VAL A 615 -4.36 -10.35 21.88
CA VAL A 615 -5.67 -10.22 21.21
C VAL A 615 -6.07 -11.61 20.72
N GLY A 616 -6.92 -12.31 21.48
CA GLY A 616 -7.10 -13.77 21.41
C GLY A 616 -7.58 -14.38 20.08
N SER A 617 -7.81 -13.58 19.04
CA SER A 617 -8.37 -13.93 17.72
C SER A 617 -7.45 -13.61 16.52
N GLU A 618 -6.17 -13.34 16.75
CA GLU A 618 -5.23 -12.91 15.70
C GLU A 618 -4.00 -13.84 15.58
N TYR A 619 -3.49 -13.98 14.35
CA TYR A 619 -2.23 -14.65 14.03
C TYR A 619 -1.29 -13.69 13.31
N SER A 620 0.01 -13.86 13.52
CA SER A 620 1.06 -13.19 12.75
C SER A 620 2.02 -14.21 12.14
N PHE A 621 2.73 -13.83 11.09
CA PHE A 621 3.82 -14.64 10.56
C PHE A 621 4.97 -14.74 11.58
N LYS A 622 5.61 -15.91 11.69
CA LYS A 622 6.78 -16.06 12.57
C LYS A 622 7.93 -15.15 12.10
N HIS A 623 8.09 -15.01 10.78
CA HIS A 623 9.06 -14.13 10.13
C HIS A 623 8.43 -13.48 8.89
N ASP A 624 8.70 -12.19 8.65
CA ASP A 624 8.17 -11.48 7.48
C ASP A 624 8.63 -12.10 6.14
N LEU A 625 9.83 -12.69 6.09
CA LEU A 625 10.31 -13.41 4.92
C LEU A 625 9.41 -14.61 4.56
N ILE A 626 8.75 -15.25 5.53
CA ILE A 626 7.79 -16.34 5.26
C ILE A 626 6.58 -15.77 4.51
N ARG A 627 6.10 -14.57 4.92
CA ARG A 627 5.03 -13.86 4.22
C ARG A 627 5.45 -13.51 2.80
N GLU A 628 6.65 -12.93 2.63
CA GLU A 628 7.20 -12.57 1.32
C GLU A 628 7.28 -13.78 0.39
N VAL A 629 7.78 -14.94 0.87
CA VAL A 629 7.86 -16.17 0.07
C VAL A 629 6.48 -16.78 -0.18
N ALA A 630 5.58 -16.80 0.83
CA ALA A 630 4.21 -17.30 0.66
C ALA A 630 3.42 -16.48 -0.36
N TYR A 631 3.58 -15.15 -0.36
CA TYR A 631 3.00 -14.27 -1.36
C TYR A 631 3.69 -14.46 -2.73
N GLY A 632 5.02 -14.50 -2.72
CA GLY A 632 5.91 -14.63 -3.88
C GLY A 632 5.69 -15.91 -4.71
N THR A 633 5.36 -17.02 -4.05
CA THR A 633 5.10 -18.32 -4.69
C THR A 633 3.73 -18.41 -5.36
N MET A 634 2.82 -17.46 -5.12
CA MET A 634 1.50 -17.45 -5.75
C MET A 634 1.56 -16.93 -7.19
N LEU A 635 0.80 -17.55 -8.09
CA LEU A 635 0.55 -17.03 -9.43
C LEU A 635 -0.19 -15.68 -9.36
N LEU A 636 0.07 -14.80 -10.33
CA LEU A 636 -0.56 -13.48 -10.41
C LEU A 636 -2.10 -13.57 -10.39
N GLY A 637 -2.69 -14.53 -11.13
CA GLY A 637 -4.14 -14.75 -11.13
C GLY A 637 -4.71 -15.08 -9.75
N THR A 638 -4.01 -15.91 -8.97
CA THR A 638 -4.39 -16.26 -7.59
C THR A 638 -4.28 -15.06 -6.66
N ARG A 639 -3.21 -14.26 -6.78
CA ARG A 639 -3.07 -13.02 -6.00
C ARG A 639 -4.22 -12.07 -6.28
N ARG A 640 -4.50 -11.78 -7.55
CA ARG A 640 -5.61 -10.91 -7.96
C ARG A 640 -6.94 -11.41 -7.40
N SER A 641 -7.20 -12.72 -7.51
CA SER A 641 -8.42 -13.34 -6.98
C SER A 641 -8.55 -13.18 -5.45
N LEU A 642 -7.48 -13.44 -4.69
CA LEU A 642 -7.51 -13.29 -3.23
C LEU A 642 -7.63 -11.83 -2.79
N HIS A 643 -6.97 -10.89 -3.47
CA HIS A 643 -7.17 -9.47 -3.22
C HIS A 643 -8.63 -9.04 -3.55
N ALA A 644 -9.23 -9.55 -4.62
CA ALA A 644 -10.63 -9.28 -4.95
C ALA A 644 -11.60 -9.82 -3.89
N LYS A 645 -11.34 -11.02 -3.38
CA LYS A 645 -12.10 -11.60 -2.26
C LYS A 645 -11.90 -10.82 -0.96
N ALA A 646 -10.70 -10.29 -0.71
CA ALA A 646 -10.44 -9.40 0.43
C ALA A 646 -11.30 -8.13 0.34
N VAL A 647 -11.37 -7.49 -0.84
CA VAL A 647 -12.27 -6.34 -1.07
C VAL A 647 -13.72 -6.71 -0.76
N ALA A 648 -14.24 -7.79 -1.35
CA ALA A 648 -15.64 -8.20 -1.14
C ALA A 648 -15.95 -8.56 0.32
N THR A 649 -14.99 -9.18 1.02
CA THR A 649 -15.15 -9.56 2.44
C THR A 649 -15.14 -8.33 3.33
N ILE A 650 -14.24 -7.37 3.09
CA ILE A 650 -14.20 -6.12 3.84
C ILE A 650 -15.47 -5.31 3.59
N GLU A 651 -15.92 -5.21 2.33
CA GLU A 651 -17.16 -4.51 1.95
C GLU A 651 -18.40 -5.07 2.67
N SER A 652 -18.53 -6.39 2.71
CA SER A 652 -19.70 -7.05 3.31
C SER A 652 -19.67 -7.06 4.84
N ARG A 653 -18.50 -7.32 5.44
CA ARG A 653 -18.35 -7.46 6.90
C ARG A 653 -18.36 -6.13 7.62
N PHE A 654 -17.86 -5.09 6.96
CA PHE A 654 -17.68 -3.76 7.54
C PHE A 654 -18.49 -2.70 6.80
N ALA A 655 -19.65 -3.09 6.24
CA ALA A 655 -20.51 -2.22 5.42
C ALA A 655 -20.91 -0.92 6.15
N ASP A 656 -21.10 -0.99 7.46
CA ASP A 656 -21.43 0.11 8.37
C ASP A 656 -20.21 1.00 8.73
N ARG A 657 -18.99 0.50 8.51
CA ARG A 657 -17.73 1.18 8.89
C ARG A 657 -16.65 1.14 7.80
N LEU A 658 -17.06 1.16 6.53
CA LEU A 658 -16.12 1.16 5.39
C LEU A 658 -15.13 2.33 5.45
N ALA A 659 -15.49 3.43 6.12
CA ALA A 659 -14.62 4.57 6.32
C ALA A 659 -13.31 4.22 7.03
N GLU A 660 -13.32 3.26 7.96
CA GLU A 660 -12.14 2.78 8.70
C GLU A 660 -11.18 1.98 7.80
N HIS A 661 -11.68 1.42 6.69
CA HIS A 661 -10.94 0.49 5.84
C HIS A 661 -10.64 1.04 4.43
N ILE A 662 -10.85 2.33 4.19
CA ILE A 662 -10.73 2.93 2.85
C ILE A 662 -9.36 2.66 2.22
N ASP A 663 -8.25 2.85 2.96
CA ASP A 663 -6.92 2.64 2.39
C ASP A 663 -6.66 1.17 2.07
N ARG A 664 -7.02 0.25 2.99
CA ARG A 664 -6.94 -1.19 2.72
C ARG A 664 -7.78 -1.60 1.51
N LEU A 665 -8.99 -1.04 1.37
CA LEU A 665 -9.85 -1.26 0.21
C LEU A 665 -9.22 -0.72 -1.08
N ALA A 666 -8.61 0.47 -1.03
CA ALA A 666 -7.88 1.04 -2.15
C ALA A 666 -6.72 0.14 -2.59
N ASP A 667 -5.91 -0.34 -1.66
CA ASP A 667 -4.75 -1.20 -1.94
C ASP A 667 -5.16 -2.59 -2.42
N HIS A 668 -6.11 -3.25 -1.74
CA HIS A 668 -6.58 -4.55 -2.20
C HIS A 668 -7.28 -4.44 -3.56
N ALA A 669 -8.06 -3.38 -3.82
CA ALA A 669 -8.70 -3.19 -5.12
C ALA A 669 -7.67 -2.93 -6.22
N PHE A 670 -6.62 -2.15 -5.94
CA PHE A 670 -5.50 -1.92 -6.86
C PHE A 670 -4.76 -3.22 -7.19
N MET A 671 -4.34 -3.97 -6.17
CA MET A 671 -3.64 -5.25 -6.35
C MET A 671 -4.51 -6.35 -6.99
N ALA A 672 -5.85 -6.22 -6.88
CA ALA A 672 -6.81 -7.08 -7.55
C ALA A 672 -7.10 -6.67 -9.01
N GLU A 673 -6.58 -5.52 -9.46
CA GLU A 673 -6.92 -4.90 -10.74
C GLU A 673 -8.41 -4.59 -10.91
N LEU A 674 -9.10 -4.32 -9.79
CA LEU A 674 -10.49 -3.90 -9.76
C LEU A 674 -10.57 -2.39 -9.95
N TRP A 675 -10.13 -1.89 -11.10
CA TRP A 675 -9.93 -0.45 -11.36
C TRP A 675 -11.16 0.41 -11.07
N GLU A 676 -12.35 -0.08 -11.42
CA GLU A 676 -13.63 0.61 -11.20
C GLU A 676 -13.97 0.78 -9.70
N LYS A 677 -13.45 -0.11 -8.84
CA LYS A 677 -13.56 -0.01 -7.38
C LYS A 677 -12.38 0.75 -6.76
N ALA A 678 -11.17 0.52 -7.28
CA ALA A 678 -9.94 1.09 -6.75
C ALA A 678 -9.95 2.63 -6.82
N ALA A 679 -10.32 3.20 -7.97
CA ALA A 679 -10.32 4.66 -8.15
C ALA A 679 -11.23 5.41 -7.16
N PRO A 680 -12.51 4.99 -6.94
CA PRO A 680 -13.34 5.57 -5.88
C PRO A 680 -12.76 5.44 -4.47
N TYR A 681 -12.12 4.31 -4.13
CA TYR A 681 -11.48 4.14 -2.82
C TYR A 681 -10.27 5.06 -2.65
N GLN A 682 -9.42 5.20 -3.68
CA GLN A 682 -8.30 6.13 -3.67
C GLN A 682 -8.74 7.58 -3.56
N LEU A 683 -9.81 7.98 -4.27
CA LEU A 683 -10.39 9.31 -4.13
C LEU A 683 -10.86 9.58 -2.69
N ARG A 684 -11.52 8.61 -2.05
CA ARG A 684 -11.95 8.74 -0.65
C ARG A 684 -10.76 8.76 0.32
N SER A 685 -9.72 7.98 0.05
CA SER A 685 -8.46 7.95 0.81
C SER A 685 -7.74 9.31 0.71
N CYS A 686 -7.60 9.85 -0.50
CA CYS A 686 -7.01 11.16 -0.76
C CYS A 686 -7.79 12.27 -0.03
N ARG A 687 -9.14 12.28 -0.11
CA ARG A 687 -9.97 13.22 0.65
C ARG A 687 -9.78 13.11 2.16
N ARG A 688 -9.57 11.90 2.68
CA ARG A 688 -9.32 11.67 4.10
C ARG A 688 -7.96 12.23 4.52
N ALA A 689 -6.91 11.96 3.75
CA ALA A 689 -5.57 12.52 3.97
C ALA A 689 -5.61 14.06 3.97
N VAL A 690 -6.25 14.67 2.97
CA VAL A 690 -6.46 16.12 2.89
C VAL A 690 -7.18 16.67 4.13
N LYS A 691 -8.26 16.02 4.59
CA LYS A 691 -9.01 16.46 5.79
C LYS A 691 -8.18 16.42 7.08
N ARG A 692 -7.15 15.57 7.14
CA ARG A 692 -6.20 15.47 8.27
C ARG A 692 -4.97 16.38 8.10
N GLY A 693 -4.88 17.13 7.02
CA GLY A 693 -3.70 17.92 6.65
C GLY A 693 -2.49 17.08 6.22
N ALA A 694 -2.67 15.78 5.96
CA ALA A 694 -1.63 14.86 5.52
C ALA A 694 -1.35 15.02 4.01
N ASN A 695 -0.87 16.21 3.63
CA ASN A 695 -0.80 16.63 2.24
C ASN A 695 0.18 15.80 1.41
N GLN A 696 1.31 15.36 1.99
CA GLN A 696 2.29 14.53 1.27
C GLN A 696 1.73 13.14 0.94
N ASP A 697 1.07 12.50 1.92
CA ASP A 697 0.39 11.22 1.69
C ASP A 697 -0.71 11.36 0.63
N ALA A 698 -1.49 12.45 0.67
CA ALA A 698 -2.52 12.74 -0.31
C ALA A 698 -1.98 12.82 -1.75
N ILE A 699 -0.78 13.36 -1.95
CA ILE A 699 -0.10 13.37 -3.27
C ILE A 699 0.34 11.97 -3.69
N GLY A 700 0.87 11.16 -2.78
CA GLY A 700 1.19 9.76 -3.08
C GLY A 700 -0.06 8.95 -3.47
N ILE A 701 -1.18 9.16 -2.78
CA ILE A 701 -2.48 8.55 -3.10
C ILE A 701 -2.99 9.05 -4.45
N TYR A 702 -2.85 10.35 -4.74
CA TYR A 702 -3.19 10.94 -6.03
C TYR A 702 -2.45 10.28 -7.19
N GLN A 703 -1.13 10.09 -7.06
CA GLN A 703 -0.30 9.43 -8.07
C GLN A 703 -0.72 7.98 -8.32
N ARG A 704 -0.94 7.21 -7.24
CA ARG A 704 -1.49 5.84 -7.34
C ARG A 704 -2.89 5.82 -7.98
N GLY A 705 -3.68 6.87 -7.73
CA GLY A 705 -4.98 7.06 -8.36
C GLY A 705 -4.90 7.30 -9.86
N LEU A 706 -3.95 8.12 -10.34
CA LEU A 706 -3.72 8.30 -11.77
C LEU A 706 -3.23 7.00 -12.45
N GLU A 707 -2.33 6.25 -11.80
CA GLU A 707 -1.89 4.93 -12.28
C GLU A 707 -3.10 3.99 -12.46
N THR A 708 -3.97 3.92 -11.45
CA THR A 708 -5.22 3.13 -11.47
C THR A 708 -6.13 3.54 -12.62
N LEU A 709 -6.32 4.85 -12.81
CA LEU A 709 -7.14 5.39 -13.89
C LEU A 709 -6.53 5.09 -15.26
N SER A 710 -5.20 5.06 -15.39
CA SER A 710 -4.53 4.72 -16.65
C SER A 710 -4.91 3.33 -17.16
N HIS A 711 -5.15 2.37 -16.25
CA HIS A 711 -5.56 1.01 -16.57
C HIS A 711 -7.07 0.82 -16.73
N TRP A 712 -7.91 1.74 -16.24
CA TRP A 712 -9.37 1.69 -16.44
C TRP A 712 -9.71 2.01 -17.91
N PRO A 713 -10.46 1.16 -18.63
CA PRO A 713 -11.01 1.50 -19.95
C PRO A 713 -11.73 2.86 -19.99
N ALA A 714 -11.61 3.55 -21.13
CA ALA A 714 -12.23 4.84 -21.35
C ALA A 714 -13.76 4.76 -21.18
N SER A 715 -14.28 5.56 -20.26
CA SER A 715 -15.72 5.64 -19.95
C SER A 715 -16.03 6.99 -19.29
N ALA A 716 -17.30 7.41 -19.31
CA ALA A 716 -17.72 8.63 -18.60
C ALA A 716 -17.44 8.55 -17.09
N ALA A 717 -17.52 7.34 -16.50
CA ALA A 717 -17.21 7.12 -15.09
C ALA A 717 -15.72 7.33 -14.77
N LYS A 718 -14.83 6.84 -15.64
CA LYS A 718 -13.38 7.09 -15.55
C LYS A 718 -13.07 8.58 -15.61
N THR A 719 -13.56 9.28 -16.64
CA THR A 719 -13.31 10.72 -16.82
C THR A 719 -13.77 11.51 -15.60
N LYS A 720 -14.96 11.18 -15.07
CA LYS A 720 -15.50 11.78 -13.84
C LYS A 720 -14.59 11.54 -12.64
N ALA A 721 -14.14 10.31 -12.44
CA ALA A 721 -13.26 9.95 -11.33
C ALA A 721 -11.89 10.65 -11.43
N GLU A 722 -11.34 10.78 -12.63
CA GLU A 722 -10.09 11.50 -12.87
C GLU A 722 -10.20 12.99 -12.56
N ILE A 723 -11.27 13.65 -13.02
CA ILE A 723 -11.52 15.06 -12.70
C ILE A 723 -11.66 15.24 -11.17
N ASP A 724 -12.46 14.38 -10.52
CA ASP A 724 -12.65 14.45 -9.06
C ASP A 724 -11.34 14.27 -8.29
N LEU A 725 -10.48 13.36 -8.75
CA LEU A 725 -9.19 13.08 -8.14
C LEU A 725 -8.22 14.27 -8.29
N ARG A 726 -8.19 14.90 -9.47
CA ARG A 726 -7.41 16.12 -9.72
C ARG A 726 -7.88 17.29 -8.87
N LEU A 727 -9.20 17.51 -8.76
CA LEU A 727 -9.77 18.55 -7.91
C LEU A 727 -9.40 18.38 -6.43
N VAL A 728 -9.35 17.14 -5.93
CA VAL A 728 -8.93 16.87 -4.55
C VAL A 728 -7.43 17.11 -4.37
N ALA A 729 -6.60 16.76 -5.36
CA ALA A 729 -5.15 16.98 -5.30
C ALA A 729 -4.79 18.47 -5.20
N VAL A 730 -5.55 19.36 -5.82
CA VAL A 730 -5.38 20.82 -5.67
C VAL A 730 -5.40 21.25 -4.20
N ILE A 731 -6.32 20.69 -3.40
CA ILE A 731 -6.43 21.00 -1.97
C ILE A 731 -5.19 20.54 -1.20
N ALA A 732 -4.56 19.44 -1.60
CA ALA A 732 -3.32 18.94 -1.00
C ALA A 732 -2.09 19.77 -1.44
N LEU A 733 -2.07 20.26 -2.68
CA LEU A 733 -0.96 21.03 -3.24
C LEU A 733 -0.93 22.47 -2.74
N GLU A 734 -2.08 23.08 -2.45
CA GLU A 734 -2.20 24.49 -2.06
C GLU A 734 -1.35 24.82 -0.80
N PRO A 735 -1.41 24.05 0.31
CA PRO A 735 -0.57 24.29 1.48
C PRO A 735 0.91 23.97 1.25
N LEU A 736 1.26 23.25 0.18
CA LEU A 736 2.65 22.97 -0.22
C LEU A 736 3.23 24.08 -1.11
N GLY A 737 2.43 25.09 -1.46
CA GLY A 737 2.84 26.23 -2.28
C GLY A 737 3.23 25.85 -3.71
N LYS A 738 2.71 24.73 -4.24
CA LYS A 738 3.04 24.21 -5.57
C LYS A 738 2.08 24.73 -6.65
N HIS A 739 1.89 26.05 -6.74
CA HIS A 739 0.81 26.61 -7.56
C HIS A 739 1.01 26.42 -9.07
N ARG A 740 2.25 26.28 -9.57
CA ARG A 740 2.46 25.89 -10.98
C ARG A 740 1.96 24.49 -11.27
N LEU A 741 2.30 23.55 -10.39
CA LEU A 741 1.80 22.18 -10.49
C LEU A 741 0.26 22.14 -10.37
N ILE A 742 -0.34 22.98 -9.53
CA ILE A 742 -1.80 23.14 -9.45
C ILE A 742 -2.37 23.58 -10.81
N ALA A 743 -1.79 24.59 -11.44
CA ALA A 743 -2.23 25.04 -12.76
C ALA A 743 -2.14 23.93 -13.81
N ASP A 744 -1.04 23.17 -13.84
CA ASP A 744 -0.85 22.05 -14.77
C ASP A 744 -1.87 20.92 -14.55
N VAL A 745 -2.08 20.52 -13.29
CA VAL A 745 -3.10 19.52 -12.91
C VAL A 745 -4.50 19.96 -13.35
N LEU A 746 -4.81 21.24 -13.23
CA LEU A 746 -6.10 21.82 -13.61
C LEU A 746 -6.26 22.03 -15.12
N ARG A 747 -5.18 22.31 -15.86
CA ARG A 747 -5.21 22.33 -17.34
C ARG A 747 -5.55 20.94 -17.88
N GLU A 748 -4.93 19.90 -17.35
CA GLU A 748 -5.29 18.51 -17.68
C GLU A 748 -6.74 18.21 -17.29
N ALA A 749 -7.19 18.61 -16.10
CA ALA A 749 -8.59 18.44 -15.69
C ALA A 749 -9.56 19.18 -16.64
N ARG A 750 -9.20 20.37 -17.15
CA ARG A 750 -10.02 21.14 -18.09
C ARG A 750 -10.15 20.42 -19.42
N SER A 751 -9.06 19.86 -19.95
CA SER A 751 -9.11 19.07 -21.19
C SER A 751 -10.09 17.89 -21.11
N LEU A 752 -10.16 17.24 -19.94
CA LEU A 752 -11.10 16.15 -19.66
C LEU A 752 -12.53 16.66 -19.47
N ALA A 753 -12.68 17.79 -18.77
CA ALA A 753 -13.99 18.36 -18.49
C ALA A 753 -14.67 18.95 -19.73
N ASP A 754 -13.91 19.54 -20.66
CA ASP A 754 -14.41 20.11 -21.91
C ASP A 754 -14.95 19.03 -22.87
N THR A 755 -14.38 17.83 -22.81
CA THR A 755 -14.88 16.67 -23.56
C THR A 755 -15.99 15.90 -22.83
N SER A 756 -16.17 16.17 -21.53
CA SER A 756 -17.21 15.54 -20.71
C SER A 756 -18.57 16.23 -20.89
N ARG A 757 -19.67 15.49 -20.71
CA ARG A 757 -21.03 16.06 -20.62
C ARG A 757 -21.43 16.40 -19.17
N ASP A 758 -20.46 16.81 -18.35
CA ASP A 758 -20.68 17.16 -16.93
C ASP A 758 -20.42 18.66 -16.70
N PRO A 759 -21.45 19.53 -16.85
CA PRO A 759 -21.28 20.97 -16.72
C PRO A 759 -20.90 21.41 -15.31
N LEU A 760 -21.29 20.64 -14.27
CA LEU A 760 -20.94 20.96 -12.89
C LEU A 760 -19.43 20.84 -12.65
N ARG A 761 -18.83 19.72 -13.09
CA ARG A 761 -17.38 19.53 -12.99
C ARG A 761 -16.61 20.48 -13.88
N ASN A 762 -17.11 20.77 -15.08
CA ASN A 762 -16.48 21.72 -15.98
C ASN A 762 -16.40 23.13 -15.36
N ALA A 763 -17.52 23.62 -14.80
CA ALA A 763 -17.52 24.90 -14.09
C ALA A 763 -16.59 24.89 -12.87
N ALA A 764 -16.60 23.81 -12.05
CA ALA A 764 -15.73 23.70 -10.88
C ALA A 764 -14.23 23.71 -11.24
N VAL A 765 -13.83 22.98 -12.29
CA VAL A 765 -12.45 22.96 -12.80
C VAL A 765 -12.04 24.34 -13.31
N ASN A 766 -12.87 24.99 -14.11
CA ASN A 766 -12.55 26.32 -14.64
C ASN A 766 -12.48 27.38 -13.53
N CYS A 767 -13.33 27.31 -12.50
CA CYS A 767 -13.22 28.17 -11.32
C CYS A 767 -11.87 28.00 -10.60
N GLN A 768 -11.45 26.76 -10.37
CA GLN A 768 -10.17 26.48 -9.71
C GLN A 768 -8.97 26.88 -10.59
N LEU A 769 -9.06 26.62 -11.89
CA LEU A 769 -8.02 26.97 -12.86
C LEU A 769 -7.82 28.48 -12.93
N ALA A 770 -8.90 29.27 -12.93
CA ALA A 770 -8.82 30.73 -12.93
C ALA A 770 -8.00 31.26 -11.75
N VAL A 771 -8.25 30.73 -10.53
CA VAL A 771 -7.50 31.13 -9.32
C VAL A 771 -6.03 30.71 -9.42
N ALA A 772 -5.76 29.50 -9.90
CA ALA A 772 -4.38 29.00 -10.04
C ALA A 772 -3.57 29.82 -11.05
N LEU A 773 -4.16 30.15 -12.21
CA LEU A 773 -3.53 30.97 -13.25
C LEU A 773 -3.29 32.41 -12.76
N TRP A 774 -4.29 33.01 -12.10
CA TRP A 774 -4.14 34.32 -11.46
C TRP A 774 -2.99 34.32 -10.44
N ARG A 775 -2.88 33.28 -9.60
CA ARG A 775 -1.83 33.15 -8.58
C ARG A 775 -0.41 33.10 -9.16
N ILE A 776 -0.24 32.59 -10.38
CA ILE A 776 1.07 32.53 -11.06
C ILE A 776 1.29 33.69 -12.05
N GLY A 777 0.32 34.60 -12.20
CA GLY A 777 0.41 35.80 -13.04
C GLY A 777 -0.03 35.62 -14.50
N GLU A 778 -0.70 34.51 -14.85
CA GLU A 778 -1.26 34.27 -16.18
C GLU A 778 -2.69 34.84 -16.31
N HIS A 779 -2.81 36.16 -16.19
CA HIS A 779 -4.11 36.85 -16.03
C HIS A 779 -5.06 36.71 -17.22
N GLU A 780 -4.54 36.69 -18.45
CA GLU A 780 -5.37 36.51 -19.66
C GLU A 780 -6.05 35.12 -19.66
N SER A 781 -5.29 34.06 -19.47
CA SER A 781 -5.83 32.69 -19.36
C SER A 781 -6.70 32.51 -18.12
N ALA A 782 -6.41 33.22 -17.01
CA ALA A 782 -7.27 33.24 -15.83
C ALA A 782 -8.64 33.85 -16.14
N MET A 783 -8.69 34.95 -16.88
CA MET A 783 -9.95 35.59 -17.32
C MET A 783 -10.77 34.65 -18.21
N GLU A 784 -10.14 33.99 -19.18
CA GLU A 784 -10.81 33.02 -20.05
C GLU A 784 -11.47 31.89 -19.25
N ALA A 785 -10.74 31.32 -18.29
CA ALA A 785 -11.27 30.27 -17.42
C ALA A 785 -12.42 30.79 -16.54
N ALA A 786 -12.30 32.00 -15.97
CA ALA A 786 -13.34 32.58 -15.13
C ALA A 786 -14.63 32.87 -15.91
N ILE A 787 -14.54 33.40 -17.13
CA ILE A 787 -15.68 33.63 -18.02
C ILE A 787 -16.32 32.31 -18.43
N ALA A 788 -15.52 31.30 -18.80
CA ALA A 788 -16.02 29.98 -19.15
C ALA A 788 -16.81 29.36 -17.98
N ALA A 789 -16.26 29.43 -16.76
CA ALA A 789 -16.94 28.98 -15.56
C ALA A 789 -18.25 29.74 -15.30
N SER A 790 -18.24 31.07 -15.42
CA SER A 790 -19.44 31.90 -15.18
C SER A 790 -20.56 31.58 -16.14
N ARG A 791 -20.24 31.38 -17.43
CA ARG A 791 -21.24 31.00 -18.44
C ARG A 791 -21.89 29.66 -18.10
N ILE A 792 -21.11 28.66 -17.72
CA ILE A 792 -21.61 27.32 -17.40
C ILE A 792 -22.39 27.34 -16.08
N ALA A 793 -21.89 28.02 -15.04
CA ALA A 793 -22.53 28.14 -13.74
C ALA A 793 -23.93 28.78 -13.84
N GLN A 794 -24.08 29.82 -14.67
CA GLN A 794 -25.37 30.44 -14.96
C GLN A 794 -26.31 29.50 -15.71
N GLN A 795 -25.81 28.72 -16.68
CA GLN A 795 -26.62 27.75 -17.44
C GLN A 795 -27.18 26.64 -16.55
N ILE A 796 -26.43 26.17 -15.55
CA ILE A 796 -26.88 25.15 -14.60
C ILE A 796 -27.57 25.73 -13.36
N ALA A 797 -27.67 27.06 -13.27
CA ALA A 797 -28.25 27.79 -12.15
C ALA A 797 -27.66 27.39 -10.78
N ASP A 798 -26.34 27.18 -10.70
CA ASP A 798 -25.63 26.88 -9.44
C ASP A 798 -25.17 28.19 -8.78
N PRO A 799 -25.74 28.59 -7.61
CA PRO A 799 -25.41 29.87 -6.98
C PRO A 799 -23.97 29.96 -6.48
N ALA A 800 -23.41 28.85 -5.97
CA ALA A 800 -22.08 28.83 -5.40
C ALA A 800 -21.00 28.96 -6.47
N LEU A 801 -21.17 28.27 -7.61
CA LEU A 801 -20.29 28.40 -8.77
C LEU A 801 -20.47 29.75 -9.47
N THR A 802 -21.69 30.30 -9.49
CA THR A 802 -21.94 31.65 -10.03
C THR A 802 -21.22 32.71 -9.18
N PHE A 803 -21.30 32.63 -7.86
CA PHE A 803 -20.52 33.46 -6.95
C PHE A 803 -19.02 33.32 -7.22
N ALA A 804 -18.51 32.09 -7.23
CA ALA A 804 -17.08 31.82 -7.33
C ALA A 804 -16.49 32.33 -8.66
N SER A 805 -17.19 32.10 -9.77
CA SER A 805 -16.76 32.54 -11.09
C SER A 805 -16.82 34.06 -11.25
N LEU A 806 -17.87 34.74 -10.74
CA LEU A 806 -17.93 36.20 -10.75
C LEU A 806 -16.82 36.83 -9.91
N HIS A 807 -16.55 36.29 -8.72
CA HIS A 807 -15.43 36.76 -7.91
C HIS A 807 -14.10 36.58 -8.64
N ASN A 808 -13.88 35.44 -9.30
CA ASN A 808 -12.68 35.19 -10.09
C ASN A 808 -12.51 36.19 -11.25
N ILE A 809 -13.61 36.61 -11.90
CA ILE A 809 -13.56 37.71 -12.88
C ILE A 809 -13.13 39.00 -12.18
N GLY A 810 -13.72 39.30 -11.03
CA GLY A 810 -13.43 40.50 -10.24
C GLY A 810 -11.97 40.62 -9.79
N ILE A 811 -11.32 39.53 -9.37
CA ILE A 811 -9.90 39.55 -8.96
C ILE A 811 -8.96 39.75 -10.16
N VAL A 812 -9.27 39.19 -11.33
CA VAL A 812 -8.45 39.39 -12.52
C VAL A 812 -8.60 40.85 -13.01
N LEU A 813 -9.82 41.40 -13.00
CA LEU A 813 -10.06 42.81 -13.28
C LEU A 813 -9.32 43.74 -12.30
N HIS A 814 -9.19 43.34 -11.04
CA HIS A 814 -8.39 44.08 -10.05
C HIS A 814 -6.91 44.11 -10.43
N GLU A 815 -6.27 42.97 -10.69
CA GLU A 815 -4.82 42.94 -11.03
C GLU A 815 -4.49 43.65 -12.35
N THR A 816 -5.41 43.55 -13.32
CA THR A 816 -5.27 44.22 -14.63
C THR A 816 -5.64 45.71 -14.59
N GLY A 817 -6.03 46.24 -13.43
CA GLY A 817 -6.30 47.66 -13.22
C GLY A 817 -7.67 48.16 -13.69
N ALA A 818 -8.57 47.27 -14.10
CA ALA A 818 -9.95 47.59 -14.44
C ALA A 818 -10.83 47.74 -13.17
N TYR A 819 -10.39 48.59 -12.23
CA TYR A 819 -10.96 48.66 -10.88
C TYR A 819 -12.47 48.97 -10.84
N LYS A 820 -12.95 49.87 -11.70
CA LYS A 820 -14.37 50.21 -11.78
C LYS A 820 -15.23 49.00 -12.18
N GLU A 821 -14.75 48.20 -13.13
CA GLU A 821 -15.43 46.98 -13.56
C GLU A 821 -15.32 45.89 -12.49
N SER A 822 -14.15 45.75 -11.86
CA SER A 822 -13.94 44.86 -10.71
C SER A 822 -14.95 45.14 -9.59
N ILE A 823 -15.16 46.41 -9.23
CA ILE A 823 -16.14 46.82 -8.22
C ILE A 823 -17.56 46.38 -8.61
N VAL A 824 -17.99 46.67 -9.84
CA VAL A 824 -19.33 46.29 -10.33
C VAL A 824 -19.53 44.77 -10.32
N ILE A 825 -18.52 44.00 -10.71
CA ILE A 825 -18.60 42.53 -10.70
C ILE A 825 -18.62 41.97 -9.27
N HIS A 826 -17.79 42.49 -8.37
CA HIS A 826 -17.80 42.11 -6.97
C HIS A 826 -19.14 42.46 -6.30
N GLU A 827 -19.74 43.62 -6.58
CA GLU A 827 -21.05 43.99 -6.07
C GLU A 827 -22.16 43.01 -6.50
N LYS A 828 -22.07 42.46 -7.72
CA LYS A 828 -23.01 41.40 -8.17
C LYS A 828 -22.89 40.12 -7.36
N CYS A 829 -21.73 39.84 -6.76
CA CYS A 829 -21.53 38.63 -5.95
C CYS A 829 -22.41 38.64 -4.69
N PHE A 830 -22.77 39.80 -4.14
CA PHE A 830 -23.65 39.90 -2.97
C PHE A 830 -25.04 39.30 -3.20
N ALA A 831 -25.52 39.27 -4.45
CA ALA A 831 -26.81 38.63 -4.78
C ALA A 831 -26.80 37.10 -4.59
N PHE A 832 -25.61 36.49 -4.51
CA PHE A 832 -25.41 35.06 -4.32
C PHE A 832 -24.77 34.74 -2.96
N GLU A 833 -24.65 35.73 -2.08
CA GLU A 833 -24.08 35.54 -0.76
C GLU A 833 -25.02 34.68 0.11
N THR A 834 -24.49 33.60 0.68
CA THR A 834 -25.21 32.75 1.61
C THR A 834 -24.43 32.65 2.93
N PRO A 835 -25.11 32.37 4.07
CA PRO A 835 -24.42 32.15 5.35
C PRO A 835 -23.38 31.03 5.30
N GLU A 836 -23.47 30.11 4.33
CA GLU A 836 -22.52 29.02 4.17
C GLU A 836 -21.15 29.53 3.67
N LEU A 837 -21.10 30.65 2.95
CA LEU A 837 -19.86 31.26 2.46
C LEU A 837 -19.02 31.88 3.58
N ASP A 838 -19.58 32.05 4.78
CA ASP A 838 -18.84 32.52 5.97
C ASP A 838 -18.07 31.40 6.67
N ILE A 839 -18.42 30.14 6.41
CA ILE A 839 -17.90 28.99 7.17
C ILE A 839 -17.41 27.84 6.28
N LYS A 840 -17.67 27.87 4.97
CA LYS A 840 -17.18 26.87 4.01
C LYS A 840 -16.25 27.50 2.99
N ARG A 841 -15.08 26.90 2.83
CA ARG A 841 -14.15 27.23 1.76
C ARG A 841 -14.62 26.52 0.49
N ALA A 842 -14.98 27.30 -0.54
CA ALA A 842 -15.37 26.81 -1.85
C ALA A 842 -14.16 26.30 -2.68
N GLY A 843 -13.26 25.56 -2.02
CA GLY A 843 -11.95 25.18 -2.55
C GLY A 843 -10.96 26.35 -2.63
N TRP A 844 -11.15 27.41 -1.85
CA TRP A 844 -10.24 28.54 -1.72
C TRP A 844 -9.46 28.49 -0.41
N ALA A 845 -8.34 29.21 -0.36
CA ALA A 845 -7.53 29.31 0.86
C ALA A 845 -8.22 30.13 1.96
N ALA A 846 -9.07 31.13 1.63
CA ALA A 846 -9.88 31.93 2.56
C ALA A 846 -11.39 31.74 2.34
N TYR A 847 -12.20 32.23 3.29
CA TYR A 847 -13.65 32.19 3.16
C TYR A 847 -14.16 33.14 2.08
N PRO A 848 -15.05 32.68 1.18
CA PRO A 848 -15.52 33.48 0.06
C PRO A 848 -16.07 34.87 0.42
N SER A 849 -16.80 34.98 1.55
CA SER A 849 -17.36 36.25 2.00
C SER A 849 -16.30 37.28 2.44
N VAL A 850 -15.16 36.81 2.97
CA VAL A 850 -14.02 37.65 3.37
C VAL A 850 -13.22 38.07 2.15
N VAL A 851 -12.92 37.12 1.25
CA VAL A 851 -12.09 37.40 0.06
C VAL A 851 -12.80 38.39 -0.87
N LEU A 852 -14.11 38.23 -1.09
CA LEU A 852 -14.92 39.17 -1.86
C LEU A 852 -14.75 40.62 -1.36
N ARG A 853 -14.96 40.83 -0.06
CA ARG A 853 -14.87 42.17 0.55
C ARG A 853 -13.44 42.68 0.59
N THR A 854 -12.44 41.79 0.73
CA THR A 854 -11.02 42.16 0.71
C THR A 854 -10.62 42.78 -0.62
N PHE A 855 -10.93 42.12 -1.74
CA PHE A 855 -10.61 42.65 -3.08
C PHE A 855 -11.49 43.84 -3.46
N LEU A 856 -12.76 43.86 -3.03
CA LEU A 856 -13.61 45.03 -3.23
C LEU A 856 -13.06 46.26 -2.50
N ALA A 857 -12.64 46.10 -1.25
CA ALA A 857 -12.00 47.18 -0.48
C ALA A 857 -10.71 47.65 -1.14
N ASP A 858 -9.85 46.73 -1.62
CA ASP A 858 -8.59 47.10 -2.25
C ASP A 858 -8.79 47.87 -3.57
N SER A 859 -9.75 47.44 -4.42
CA SER A 859 -10.15 48.20 -5.61
C SER A 859 -10.69 49.60 -5.27
N LEU A 860 -11.45 49.73 -4.18
CA LEU A 860 -11.98 51.03 -3.72
C LEU A 860 -10.86 51.95 -3.23
N ILE A 861 -9.81 51.42 -2.57
CA ILE A 861 -8.64 52.20 -2.16
C ILE A 861 -7.92 52.77 -3.38
N GLU A 862 -7.71 51.97 -4.43
CA GLU A 862 -7.00 52.39 -5.64
C GLU A 862 -7.71 53.54 -6.35
N ILE A 863 -9.05 53.54 -6.41
CA ILE A 863 -9.81 54.64 -7.01
C ILE A 863 -10.05 55.83 -6.07
N GLY A 864 -9.59 55.74 -4.81
CA GLY A 864 -9.68 56.80 -3.80
C GLY A 864 -11.01 56.88 -3.04
N GLU A 865 -11.85 55.84 -3.06
CA GLU A 865 -13.12 55.79 -2.33
C GLU A 865 -12.95 55.19 -0.92
N ILE A 866 -12.17 55.90 -0.09
CA ILE A 866 -11.68 55.43 1.22
C ILE A 866 -12.81 55.07 2.20
N GLU A 867 -13.90 55.83 2.24
CA GLU A 867 -15.02 55.58 3.16
C GLU A 867 -15.75 54.25 2.84
N ARG A 868 -15.98 53.98 1.55
CA ARG A 868 -16.58 52.70 1.11
C ARG A 868 -15.62 51.54 1.31
N ALA A 869 -14.31 51.77 1.10
CA ALA A 869 -13.29 50.77 1.36
C ALA A 869 -13.25 50.38 2.84
N GLU A 870 -13.39 51.35 3.76
CA GLU A 870 -13.42 51.10 5.20
C GLU A 870 -14.62 50.24 5.62
N LEU A 871 -15.81 50.52 5.08
CA LEU A 871 -16.99 49.70 5.34
C LEU A 871 -16.75 48.22 4.97
N MET A 872 -16.24 47.97 3.75
CA MET A 872 -15.98 46.62 3.27
C MET A 872 -14.85 45.93 4.05
N ALA A 873 -13.76 46.63 4.35
CA ALA A 873 -12.63 46.07 5.05
C ALA A 873 -12.96 45.72 6.52
N VAL A 874 -13.74 46.55 7.21
CA VAL A 874 -14.19 46.29 8.58
C VAL A 874 -15.14 45.09 8.63
N GLU A 875 -16.11 45.01 7.70
CA GLU A 875 -16.98 43.84 7.59
C GLU A 875 -16.20 42.55 7.34
N ALA A 876 -15.20 42.59 6.47
CA ALA A 876 -14.31 41.45 6.20
C ALA A 876 -13.54 41.02 7.45
N SER A 877 -13.01 41.99 8.23
CA SER A 877 -12.32 41.72 9.50
C SER A 877 -13.23 41.03 10.50
N GLN A 878 -14.44 41.57 10.70
CA GLN A 878 -15.42 41.01 11.64
C GLN A 878 -15.81 39.58 11.27
N ARG A 879 -16.02 39.29 9.99
CA ARG A 879 -16.32 37.93 9.51
C ARG A 879 -15.13 36.99 9.70
N ALA A 880 -13.92 37.46 9.39
CA ALA A 880 -12.71 36.66 9.58
C ALA A 880 -12.44 36.34 11.07
N GLU A 881 -12.70 37.28 11.96
CA GLU A 881 -12.62 37.11 13.42
C GLU A 881 -13.70 36.18 13.94
N ALA A 882 -14.96 36.38 13.56
CA ALA A 882 -16.09 35.56 13.97
C ALA A 882 -15.93 34.09 13.53
N ALA A 883 -15.35 33.87 12.35
CA ALA A 883 -15.12 32.53 11.83
C ALA A 883 -13.84 31.87 12.41
N GLY A 884 -13.00 32.62 13.14
CA GLY A 884 -11.76 32.11 13.73
C GLY A 884 -10.72 31.62 12.71
N HIS A 885 -10.91 31.89 11.42
CA HIS A 885 -10.12 31.29 10.36
C HIS A 885 -8.89 32.13 10.01
N PHE A 886 -7.71 31.59 10.32
CA PHE A 886 -6.46 32.32 10.21
C PHE A 886 -6.18 32.88 8.82
N TYR A 887 -6.28 32.07 7.76
CA TYR A 887 -5.93 32.56 6.42
C TYR A 887 -6.88 33.68 5.95
N SER A 888 -8.14 33.67 6.39
CA SER A 888 -9.07 34.78 6.15
C SER A 888 -8.61 36.05 6.85
N ARG A 889 -8.17 35.95 8.11
CA ARG A 889 -7.59 37.08 8.86
C ARG A 889 -6.33 37.61 8.17
N ALA A 890 -5.46 36.71 7.70
CA ALA A 890 -4.26 37.11 6.98
C ALA A 890 -4.56 37.80 5.65
N ASN A 891 -5.55 37.28 4.92
CA ASN A 891 -6.01 37.86 3.67
C ASN A 891 -6.54 39.29 3.87
N ILE A 892 -7.36 39.57 4.88
CA ILE A 892 -7.86 40.94 5.10
C ILE A 892 -6.82 41.88 5.73
N SER A 893 -5.88 41.36 6.53
CA SER A 893 -4.92 42.18 7.30
C SER A 893 -4.04 43.07 6.41
N HIS A 894 -3.60 42.58 5.24
CA HIS A 894 -2.78 43.39 4.34
C HIS A 894 -3.57 44.57 3.71
N VAL A 895 -4.85 44.38 3.41
CA VAL A 895 -5.72 45.45 2.90
C VAL A 895 -6.09 46.44 4.01
N LEU A 896 -6.34 45.97 5.23
CA LEU A 896 -6.52 46.86 6.38
C LEU A 896 -5.28 47.70 6.65
N ALA A 897 -4.08 47.11 6.63
CA ALA A 897 -2.84 47.85 6.77
C ALA A 897 -2.70 48.91 5.67
N ARG A 898 -3.01 48.56 4.41
CA ARG A 898 -3.03 49.49 3.28
C ARG A 898 -4.03 50.63 3.48
N LEU A 899 -5.25 50.33 3.93
CA LEU A 899 -6.28 51.33 4.22
C LEU A 899 -5.81 52.30 5.32
N ARG A 900 -5.20 51.78 6.40
CA ARG A 900 -4.67 52.60 7.48
C ARG A 900 -3.53 53.50 7.01
N LEU A 901 -2.65 53.01 6.10
CA LEU A 901 -1.65 53.85 5.45
C LEU A 901 -2.29 54.97 4.62
N ALA A 902 -3.31 54.66 3.81
CA ALA A 902 -4.03 55.66 3.02
C ALA A 902 -4.72 56.73 3.89
N GLN A 903 -5.07 56.39 5.14
CA GLN A 903 -5.65 57.29 6.13
C GLN A 903 -4.61 58.02 7.00
N GLY A 904 -3.31 57.81 6.78
CA GLY A 904 -2.24 58.40 7.60
C GLY A 904 -2.05 57.77 8.98
N ARG A 905 -2.67 56.61 9.24
CA ARG A 905 -2.60 55.86 10.52
C ARG A 905 -1.50 54.80 10.48
N HIS A 906 -0.25 55.25 10.38
CA HIS A 906 0.91 54.39 10.10
C HIS A 906 1.21 53.37 11.22
N ALA A 907 1.18 53.79 12.49
CA ALA A 907 1.36 52.90 13.64
C ALA A 907 0.32 51.76 13.72
N GLU A 908 -0.95 52.07 13.43
CA GLU A 908 -2.02 51.06 13.36
C GLU A 908 -1.78 50.07 12.21
N ALA A 909 -1.36 50.57 11.03
CA ALA A 909 -1.02 49.73 9.89
C ALA A 909 0.12 48.75 10.22
N LEU A 910 1.16 49.25 10.89
CA LEU A 910 2.31 48.45 11.28
C LEU A 910 1.93 47.35 12.29
N SER A 911 1.10 47.66 13.28
CA SER A 911 0.62 46.67 14.25
C SER A 911 -0.13 45.54 13.57
N LEU A 912 -1.11 45.88 12.71
CA LEU A 912 -1.93 44.90 11.99
C LEU A 912 -1.08 43.98 11.10
N ALA A 913 -0.17 44.57 10.31
CA ALA A 913 0.68 43.79 9.42
C ALA A 913 1.69 42.92 10.16
N ARG A 914 2.25 43.39 11.29
CA ARG A 914 3.20 42.65 12.12
C ARG A 914 2.55 41.45 12.81
N ASP A 915 1.38 41.62 13.41
CA ASP A 915 0.67 40.53 14.09
C ASP A 915 0.30 39.42 13.09
N CYS A 916 -0.15 39.82 11.90
CA CYS A 916 -0.42 38.90 10.80
C CYS A 916 0.85 38.19 10.32
N TRP A 917 1.96 38.92 10.13
CA TRP A 917 3.24 38.36 9.71
C TRP A 917 3.74 37.28 10.67
N GLN A 918 3.71 37.54 11.97
CA GLN A 918 4.12 36.56 12.98
C GLN A 918 3.27 35.31 12.91
N THR A 919 1.95 35.47 12.78
CA THR A 919 1.04 34.32 12.66
C THR A 919 1.28 33.52 11.37
N CYS A 920 1.60 34.18 10.25
CA CYS A 920 1.97 33.50 9.00
C CYS A 920 3.27 32.70 9.16
N LEU A 921 4.28 33.23 9.88
CA LEU A 921 5.50 32.50 10.19
C LEU A 921 5.22 31.26 11.03
N ASP A 922 4.43 31.41 12.10
CA ASP A 922 4.13 30.33 13.03
C ASP A 922 3.34 29.18 12.37
N LEU A 923 2.51 29.51 11.37
CA LEU A 923 1.68 28.55 10.65
C LEU A 923 2.24 28.12 9.29
N GLY A 924 3.39 28.66 8.88
CA GLY A 924 4.05 28.33 7.62
C GLY A 924 3.29 28.76 6.36
N ILE A 925 2.58 29.89 6.40
CA ILE A 925 1.80 30.43 5.27
C ILE A 925 2.67 31.35 4.42
N VAL A 926 3.59 30.71 3.70
CA VAL A 926 4.65 31.35 2.90
C VAL A 926 4.11 32.26 1.78
N GLN A 927 2.94 31.95 1.24
CA GLN A 927 2.34 32.67 0.12
C GLN A 927 1.94 34.12 0.47
N MET A 928 1.74 34.43 1.76
CA MET A 928 1.39 35.78 2.21
C MET A 928 2.63 36.64 2.52
N TYR A 929 3.84 36.06 2.56
CA TYR A 929 5.04 36.77 2.97
C TYR A 929 5.35 38.00 2.08
N PRO A 930 5.35 37.91 0.73
CA PRO A 930 5.72 39.06 -0.10
C PRO A 930 4.81 40.28 0.14
N ILE A 931 3.49 40.08 0.16
CA ILE A 931 2.53 41.18 0.32
C ILE A 931 2.58 41.78 1.74
N LEU A 932 2.70 40.94 2.78
CA LEU A 932 2.78 41.42 4.17
C LEU A 932 4.09 42.17 4.42
N ALA A 933 5.21 41.67 3.89
CA ALA A 933 6.49 42.37 3.96
C ALA A 933 6.43 43.72 3.24
N ALA A 934 5.77 43.80 2.08
CA ALA A 934 5.54 45.07 1.39
C ALA A 934 4.76 46.06 2.27
N ARG A 935 3.63 45.66 2.87
CA ARG A 935 2.82 46.54 3.73
C ARG A 935 3.55 46.96 5.01
N MET A 936 4.31 46.07 5.63
CA MET A 936 5.18 46.41 6.76
C MET A 936 6.27 47.39 6.35
N GLY A 937 6.92 47.17 5.20
CA GLY A 937 7.93 48.07 4.66
C GLY A 937 7.37 49.47 4.40
N GLU A 938 6.19 49.58 3.79
CA GLU A 938 5.50 50.86 3.59
C GLU A 938 5.24 51.56 4.93
N ALA A 939 4.76 50.83 5.94
CA ALA A 939 4.50 51.40 7.26
C ALA A 939 5.78 51.85 7.98
N TYR A 940 6.85 51.05 7.95
CA TYR A 940 8.14 51.45 8.53
C TYR A 940 8.73 52.68 7.84
N LEU A 941 8.65 52.77 6.51
CA LEU A 941 9.10 53.96 5.77
C LEU A 941 8.28 55.20 6.14
N ALA A 942 6.96 55.04 6.34
CA ALA A 942 6.09 56.14 6.74
C ALA A 942 6.34 56.62 8.19
N GLU A 943 6.87 55.75 9.05
CA GLU A 943 7.35 56.09 10.41
C GLU A 943 8.82 56.56 10.43
N GLY A 944 9.53 56.49 9.30
CA GLY A 944 10.93 56.90 9.17
C GLY A 944 11.96 55.83 9.59
N ASP A 945 11.55 54.59 9.87
CA ASP A 945 12.44 53.49 10.23
C ASP A 945 12.93 52.73 8.98
N ILE A 946 13.91 53.34 8.29
CA ILE A 946 14.48 52.81 7.05
C ILE A 946 15.16 51.45 7.28
N GLN A 947 15.78 51.25 8.44
CA GLN A 947 16.52 50.02 8.75
C GLN A 947 15.55 48.84 8.93
N ALA A 948 14.48 49.02 9.70
CA ALA A 948 13.47 47.97 9.86
C ALA A 948 12.75 47.67 8.54
N ALA A 949 12.50 48.70 7.71
CA ALA A 949 11.96 48.51 6.37
C ALA A 949 12.88 47.62 5.50
N ALA A 950 14.17 47.93 5.42
CA ALA A 950 15.12 47.12 4.65
C ALA A 950 15.21 45.68 5.17
N GLU A 951 15.19 45.47 6.49
CA GLU A 951 15.22 44.13 7.08
C GLU A 951 14.00 43.31 6.66
N ILE A 952 12.77 43.82 6.89
CA ILE A 952 11.55 43.06 6.63
C ILE A 952 11.37 42.76 5.13
N LEU A 953 11.71 43.72 4.27
CA LEU A 953 11.57 43.58 2.82
C LEU A 953 12.54 42.55 2.22
N SER A 954 13.65 42.25 2.90
CA SER A 954 14.61 41.22 2.47
C SER A 954 14.22 39.79 2.89
N LYS A 955 13.28 39.63 3.84
CA LYS A 955 12.95 38.31 4.43
C LYS A 955 12.34 37.33 3.42
N PRO A 956 11.39 37.70 2.54
CA PRO A 956 10.78 36.73 1.62
C PRO A 956 11.81 36.01 0.73
N GLU A 957 12.84 36.71 0.25
CA GLU A 957 13.91 36.12 -0.56
C GLU A 957 14.81 35.19 0.28
N ARG A 958 15.10 35.55 1.54
CA ARG A 958 15.90 34.71 2.46
C ARG A 958 15.17 33.47 2.97
N LEU A 959 13.84 33.48 2.93
CA LEU A 959 12.99 32.35 3.30
C LEU A 959 12.69 31.44 2.10
N ASP A 960 13.44 31.61 1.00
CA ASP A 960 13.33 30.84 -0.25
C ASP A 960 11.89 30.77 -0.80
N VAL A 961 11.10 31.84 -0.64
CA VAL A 961 9.76 31.90 -1.21
C VAL A 961 9.89 31.98 -2.75
N PRO A 962 9.40 30.99 -3.52
CA PRO A 962 9.63 30.97 -4.95
C PRO A 962 8.70 31.92 -5.69
N LEU A 963 9.24 33.00 -6.28
CA LEU A 963 8.52 33.93 -7.16
C LEU A 963 7.80 33.20 -8.31
N ALA A 964 8.41 32.15 -8.84
CA ALA A 964 7.87 31.35 -9.93
C ALA A 964 6.62 30.54 -9.52
N GLU A 965 6.49 30.20 -8.24
CA GLU A 965 5.33 29.47 -7.72
C GLU A 965 4.24 30.43 -7.24
N ASN A 966 4.58 31.64 -6.80
CA ASN A 966 3.59 32.59 -6.30
C ASN A 966 3.92 34.00 -6.82
N ALA A 967 3.09 34.52 -7.71
CA ALA A 967 3.21 35.87 -8.24
C ALA A 967 2.72 36.95 -7.25
N PHE A 968 1.78 36.58 -6.39
CA PHE A 968 1.04 37.50 -5.54
C PHE A 968 1.96 38.26 -4.56
N GLY A 969 1.89 39.60 -4.59
CA GLY A 969 2.62 40.48 -3.68
C GLY A 969 4.05 40.83 -4.08
N TRP A 970 4.67 40.13 -5.03
CA TRP A 970 6.08 40.38 -5.39
C TRP A 970 6.34 41.70 -6.09
N GLY A 971 5.44 42.14 -6.98
CA GLY A 971 5.54 43.47 -7.60
C GLY A 971 5.55 44.57 -6.54
N TRP A 972 4.62 44.49 -5.58
CA TRP A 972 4.54 45.41 -4.44
C TRP A 972 5.79 45.36 -3.55
N LEU A 973 6.34 44.16 -3.31
CA LEU A 973 7.58 43.99 -2.55
C LEU A 973 8.74 44.74 -3.22
N PHE A 974 8.95 44.55 -4.53
CA PHE A 974 10.05 45.19 -5.26
C PHE A 974 9.90 46.71 -5.34
N VAL A 975 8.68 47.22 -5.55
CA VAL A 975 8.42 48.67 -5.48
C VAL A 975 8.78 49.22 -4.09
N THR A 976 8.39 48.52 -3.03
CA THR A 976 8.65 48.98 -1.66
C THR A 976 10.12 48.86 -1.28
N GLN A 977 10.81 47.80 -1.72
CA GLN A 977 12.27 47.65 -1.61
C GLN A 977 12.99 48.84 -2.26
N GLY A 978 12.60 49.20 -3.49
CA GLY A 978 13.18 50.34 -4.18
C GLY A 978 12.96 51.66 -3.45
N ARG A 979 11.77 51.87 -2.86
CA ARG A 979 11.51 53.04 -2.00
C ARG A 979 12.39 53.04 -0.75
N ALA A 980 12.62 51.88 -0.13
CA ALA A 980 13.50 51.77 1.03
C ALA A 980 14.96 52.08 0.69
N PHE A 981 15.46 51.56 -0.44
CA PHE A 981 16.80 51.91 -0.94
C PHE A 981 16.93 53.39 -1.25
N LEU A 982 15.92 54.00 -1.87
CA LEU A 982 15.92 55.43 -2.16
C LEU A 982 15.94 56.26 -0.87
N ALA A 983 15.16 55.87 0.14
CA ALA A 983 15.17 56.51 1.45
C ALA A 983 16.53 56.36 2.17
N ALA A 984 17.22 55.23 1.98
CA ALA A 984 18.60 55.00 2.43
C ALA A 984 19.66 55.71 1.57
N ASN A 985 19.26 56.48 0.55
CA ASN A 985 20.11 57.14 -0.44
C ASN A 985 20.98 56.17 -1.28
N ASP A 986 20.57 54.90 -1.41
CA ASP A 986 21.15 53.91 -2.32
C ASP A 986 20.38 53.90 -3.65
N ARG A 987 20.70 54.89 -4.49
CA ARG A 987 20.00 55.14 -5.77
C ARG A 987 20.17 54.00 -6.78
N MET A 988 21.34 53.35 -6.75
CA MET A 988 21.64 52.24 -7.66
C MET A 988 20.74 51.05 -7.36
N GLN A 989 20.64 50.64 -6.09
CA GLN A 989 19.72 49.55 -5.71
C GLN A 989 18.26 49.95 -5.88
N ALA A 990 17.90 51.23 -5.63
CA ALA A 990 16.55 51.72 -5.90
C ALA A 990 16.14 51.58 -7.37
N ARG A 991 17.03 51.98 -8.29
CA ARG A 991 16.83 51.84 -9.74
C ARG A 991 16.74 50.37 -10.17
N THR A 992 17.62 49.51 -9.65
CA THR A 992 17.58 48.07 -9.93
C THR A 992 16.27 47.44 -9.47
N ALA A 993 15.82 47.74 -8.25
CA ALA A 993 14.55 47.24 -7.73
C ALA A 993 13.35 47.78 -8.54
N GLY A 994 13.35 49.07 -8.91
CA GLY A 994 12.31 49.69 -9.74
C GLY A 994 12.22 49.07 -11.14
N MET A 995 13.36 48.80 -11.78
CA MET A 995 13.39 48.15 -13.09
C MET A 995 12.91 46.70 -13.01
N ARG A 996 13.34 45.97 -11.98
CA ARG A 996 12.86 44.60 -11.70
C ARG A 996 11.35 44.55 -11.49
N ALA A 997 10.79 45.52 -10.76
CA ALA A 997 9.35 45.65 -10.56
C ALA A 997 8.61 45.96 -11.88
N LEU A 998 9.16 46.87 -12.69
CA LEU A 998 8.58 47.24 -13.98
C LEU A 998 8.55 46.07 -14.96
N THR A 999 9.69 45.39 -15.16
CA THR A 999 9.78 44.22 -16.05
C THR A 999 8.80 43.13 -15.65
N LEU A 1000 8.71 42.82 -14.35
CA LEU A 1000 7.78 41.80 -13.85
C LEU A 1000 6.31 42.17 -14.14
N ALA A 1001 5.95 43.45 -13.95
CA ALA A 1001 4.59 43.92 -14.17
C ALA A 1001 4.25 44.05 -15.67
N GLU A 1002 5.24 44.32 -16.54
CA GLU A 1002 5.10 44.28 -18.00
C GLU A 1002 4.89 42.85 -18.51
N GLU A 1003 5.70 41.89 -18.05
CA GLU A 1003 5.58 40.47 -18.42
C GLU A 1003 4.22 39.86 -18.03
N ARG A 1004 3.62 40.33 -16.94
CA ARG A 1004 2.34 39.82 -16.42
C ARG A 1004 1.13 40.62 -16.88
N GLY A 1005 1.32 41.75 -17.54
CA GLY A 1005 0.21 42.64 -17.91
C GLY A 1005 -0.51 43.20 -16.68
N GLU A 1006 0.24 43.80 -15.76
CA GLU A 1006 -0.24 44.41 -14.50
C GLU A 1006 -0.05 45.95 -14.53
N PRO A 1007 -0.89 46.72 -15.26
CA PRO A 1007 -0.74 48.17 -15.42
C PRO A 1007 -0.64 48.98 -14.12
N PRO A 1008 -1.38 48.66 -13.03
CA PRO A 1008 -1.24 49.38 -11.77
C PRO A 1008 0.17 49.29 -11.18
N GLN A 1009 0.72 48.08 -11.14
CA GLN A 1009 2.06 47.80 -10.64
C GLN A 1009 3.13 48.45 -11.53
N GLN A 1010 2.93 48.46 -12.86
CA GLN A 1010 3.78 49.22 -13.79
C GLN A 1010 3.78 50.71 -13.44
N ALA A 1011 2.62 51.31 -13.19
CA ALA A 1011 2.51 52.72 -12.84
C ALA A 1011 3.26 53.06 -11.53
N TYR A 1012 3.13 52.23 -10.49
CA TYR A 1012 3.87 52.41 -9.25
C TYR A 1012 5.39 52.22 -9.41
N ALA A 1013 5.83 51.26 -10.23
CA ALA A 1013 7.25 51.05 -10.55
C ALA A 1013 7.83 52.23 -11.34
N LEU A 1014 7.10 52.75 -12.34
CA LEU A 1014 7.47 53.94 -13.09
C LEU A 1014 7.55 55.17 -12.18
N LYS A 1015 6.61 55.33 -11.23
CA LYS A 1015 6.68 56.42 -10.25
C LYS A 1015 7.95 56.33 -9.40
N LEU A 1016 8.32 55.14 -8.92
CA LEU A 1016 9.57 54.92 -8.18
C LEU A 1016 10.81 55.25 -9.03
N LEU A 1017 10.83 54.83 -10.30
CA LEU A 1017 11.92 55.16 -11.23
C LEU A 1017 12.02 56.67 -11.44
N GLY A 1018 10.89 57.37 -11.57
CA GLY A 1018 10.84 58.82 -11.63
C GLY A 1018 11.41 59.50 -10.38
N ASP A 1019 11.02 59.04 -9.18
CA ASP A 1019 11.59 59.54 -7.93
C ASP A 1019 13.12 59.30 -7.86
N THR A 1020 13.58 58.15 -8.35
CA THR A 1020 14.99 57.77 -8.36
C THR A 1020 15.80 58.64 -9.32
N SER A 1021 15.32 58.84 -10.55
CA SER A 1021 15.93 59.76 -11.52
C SER A 1021 15.99 61.19 -11.01
N LEU A 1022 14.93 61.66 -10.33
CA LEU A 1022 14.91 62.99 -9.71
C LEU A 1022 15.97 63.10 -8.60
N ALA A 1023 16.11 62.09 -7.76
CA ALA A 1023 17.14 62.05 -6.72
C ALA A 1023 18.57 61.98 -7.31
N GLU A 1024 18.76 61.37 -8.48
CA GLU A 1024 20.01 61.36 -9.23
C GLU A 1024 20.31 62.69 -9.95
N GLY A 1025 19.30 63.56 -10.09
CA GLY A 1025 19.41 64.87 -10.75
C GLY A 1025 19.03 64.87 -12.22
N ASP A 1026 18.52 63.74 -12.77
CA ASP A 1026 18.02 63.66 -14.15
C ASP A 1026 16.53 64.00 -14.20
N VAL A 1027 16.24 65.31 -14.22
CA VAL A 1027 14.86 65.83 -14.29
C VAL A 1027 14.16 65.43 -15.59
N SER A 1028 14.91 65.27 -16.69
CA SER A 1028 14.33 64.91 -17.99
C SER A 1028 13.81 63.47 -17.97
N GLU A 1029 14.64 62.55 -17.49
CA GLU A 1029 14.25 61.14 -17.33
C GLU A 1029 13.13 60.99 -16.30
N ALA A 1030 13.19 61.72 -15.18
CA ALA A 1030 12.14 61.72 -14.16
C ALA A 1030 10.77 62.11 -14.73
N ARG A 1031 10.71 63.17 -15.55
CA ARG A 1031 9.46 63.61 -16.20
C ARG A 1031 8.89 62.57 -17.17
N VAL A 1032 9.73 61.85 -17.90
CA VAL A 1032 9.29 60.75 -18.78
C VAL A 1032 8.64 59.65 -17.94
N TYR A 1033 9.28 59.24 -16.84
CA TYR A 1033 8.73 58.22 -15.96
C TYR A 1033 7.43 58.64 -15.28
N PHE A 1034 7.37 59.85 -14.71
CA PHE A 1034 6.13 60.36 -14.12
C PHE A 1034 5.00 60.53 -15.13
N GLY A 1035 5.30 60.94 -16.37
CA GLY A 1035 4.32 61.04 -17.44
C GLY A 1035 3.70 59.68 -17.81
N ARG A 1036 4.55 58.65 -17.99
CA ARG A 1036 4.09 57.27 -18.24
C ARG A 1036 3.29 56.71 -17.05
N ALA A 1037 3.74 56.96 -15.82
CA ALA A 1037 3.02 56.56 -14.62
C ALA A 1037 1.64 57.22 -14.53
N LEU A 1038 1.54 58.52 -14.86
CA LEU A 1038 0.27 59.25 -14.88
C LEU A 1038 -0.69 58.74 -15.96
N GLU A 1039 -0.20 58.40 -17.15
CA GLU A 1039 -1.00 57.83 -18.24
C GLU A 1039 -1.65 56.50 -17.83
N LEU A 1040 -0.86 55.58 -17.27
CA LEU A 1040 -1.36 54.31 -16.77
C LEU A 1040 -2.31 54.50 -15.58
N ALA A 1041 -1.96 55.37 -14.62
CA ALA A 1041 -2.83 55.69 -13.49
C ALA A 1041 -4.17 56.28 -13.93
N THR A 1042 -4.18 57.10 -14.99
CA THR A 1042 -5.40 57.67 -15.57
C THR A 1042 -6.26 56.59 -16.22
N THR A 1043 -5.63 55.70 -17.00
CA THR A 1043 -6.31 54.56 -17.64
C THR A 1043 -6.98 53.64 -16.61
N CYS A 1044 -6.29 53.34 -15.50
CA CYS A 1044 -6.83 52.52 -14.42
C CYS A 1044 -7.75 53.29 -13.45
N GLY A 1045 -7.80 54.63 -13.52
CA GLY A 1045 -8.58 55.46 -12.62
C GLY A 1045 -8.03 55.58 -11.19
N MET A 1046 -6.72 55.44 -11.02
CA MET A 1046 -6.03 55.44 -9.72
C MET A 1046 -5.81 56.85 -9.16
N ARG A 1047 -6.88 57.48 -8.65
CA ARG A 1047 -6.85 58.90 -8.22
C ARG A 1047 -5.68 59.24 -7.28
N PRO A 1048 -5.36 58.44 -6.24
CA PRO A 1048 -4.25 58.76 -5.34
C PRO A 1048 -2.89 58.83 -6.05
N LEU A 1049 -2.63 57.92 -7.00
CA LEU A 1049 -1.38 57.92 -7.75
C LEU A 1049 -1.35 59.04 -8.81
N MET A 1050 -2.49 59.33 -9.44
CA MET A 1050 -2.62 60.46 -10.37
C MET A 1050 -2.24 61.79 -9.68
N ASP A 1051 -2.72 62.01 -8.46
CA ASP A 1051 -2.40 63.20 -7.68
C ASP A 1051 -0.91 63.29 -7.33
N GLN A 1052 -0.28 62.16 -6.99
CA GLN A 1052 1.16 62.09 -6.71
C GLN A 1052 1.99 62.41 -7.94
N CYS A 1053 1.71 61.77 -9.10
CA CYS A 1053 2.44 62.00 -10.34
C CYS A 1053 2.22 63.42 -10.87
N THR A 1054 1.01 63.96 -10.76
CA THR A 1054 0.72 65.34 -11.18
C THR A 1054 1.52 66.35 -10.37
N LYS A 1055 1.61 66.17 -9.05
CA LYS A 1055 2.46 67.02 -8.18
C LYS A 1055 3.94 66.89 -8.55
N ALA A 1056 4.42 65.68 -8.83
CA ALA A 1056 5.81 65.44 -9.19
C ALA A 1056 6.20 66.05 -10.55
N LEU A 1057 5.29 66.14 -11.51
CA LEU A 1057 5.52 66.76 -12.83
C LEU A 1057 5.65 68.29 -12.80
N VAL A 1058 5.24 68.93 -11.70
CA VAL A 1058 5.39 70.39 -11.50
C VAL A 1058 6.83 70.74 -11.06
N ILE A 1059 7.59 69.76 -10.59
CA ILE A 1059 9.01 69.86 -10.23
C ILE A 1059 9.87 69.86 -11.50
#